data_AF-A0A3M7AQC2-F1
#
_entry.id   AF-A0A3M7AQC2-F1
#
_cell.length_a   1.000
_cell.length_b   1.000
_cell.length_c   1.000
_cell.angle_alpha   90.00
_cell.angle_beta   90.00
_cell.angle_gamma   90.00
#
_symmetry.space_group_name_H-M   'P 1'
#
loop_
_entity.id
_entity.type
_entity.pdbx_description
1 polymer ?
#
loop_
_entity_poly.entity_id
_entity_poly.type
_entity_poly.pdbx_seq_one_letter_code
_entity_poly.pdbx_strand_id
1 'polypeptide(L)'
;DIIKEVVDSKYTVFDVLPHFFVHQDPWVSLAALEVYTRRAYRAYQLKTIEYVTENDAPYVLAWDFALRKVGESEFGLPIESSHPSTPGTPSDGGFGRVHSISDMSYLSRQNTGSGEPTRRGAVVPVTYIDDADEHLMKALENFPVAGQTSGERKQSSGLMADLSKRRAPPTEKPQSNDELTAVCNVAVRDAESLDDKEILQRLTPIVEEYKEELLARRVRRLTFICGHKDGTYPGYYTFRGPTYEEDSSIRHIEPALAFQLELGRLSKFHIKPVFTENRNIHMYEAFGKDAPNDKRYFTRAVVRPGRLREDISTAEYMISEADRLMTDILDAMEIVGNNNSDMNHIFINFSAVFPMAPQEVEEALAGFLDRFGRRAWRLRVTGAEIRIICTDSNGMPYPLRVIINNTSGFIIQVELYEERKSDKGNQWLFHSIGGNTKIGSMHLRPVSTPYENKGALQPKRYKAHIMGTQYVYDFPELFRQAIENSWKAIVAQHPALKDKQPVQGECIEYSELVVDDSDNLAEVNREPGTNTIGMVGWLITAKTPEYPRGRRFIIVANDITFKIGSFGPQEDRFFHKCSELARKLGIPRIYLSANSGARIGMAEELIPHFSVAWRDESRPEAGFEYLYLTPEKKQRFEDGSVKSVITEEINVNGEVRHKITTIVGAEDGLGVECLKGSGLIAGATSRAYEDIFTLTLVTCRSVGIGAYLVRLGQRAIQIEGQPIILTGAPAINKLLGREVYTSNLQLGGTQIMYKNGVSHMTANDDFAGVSKIVSWLSFVPDKKGNPVPISPSADSWDREITFFPPQKQPYDVRHLIAGQETEDGFLSGLFDRNSFEEALGGWARTVVVGRARLGGIPMGVIGVETRSIENVTPADPANPDSMEQVSMEAGGVWYPNSAFKTAQAIRDFNNGEQLPLMILANWRGFSGGQRDMYNEVLKYGSYIVDALVHYEQPIFVYIPPFGELRGGSWVVVDPTINPQMMEMYADQDSRGGVLEPEGIVGIKFRKERQLETMARLDATYGDLKRRSLQQGLSAEEQQDIKNKMTERENLLLPVYLQIALQYADMHDRAGRMKAKETIRAPLQWAQARRYFYWRLRRRLNEEYVIKRISTAQPKELFSRANSLKTVEAWSGLPRFSSDDMAVAMWYEENRKTISDKIEAMKSDAIAYDVAALMRSNKQGGLKGVAQVLGMLPVAEKEEVLKWLQKA
;
A
#
# COMPACT_ATOMS: atom_id res chain seq x y z
N ASP A 1 0.35 4.41 57.52
CA ASP A 1 1.77 4.07 57.24
C ASP A 1 2.09 2.60 57.44
N ILE A 2 1.80 1.98 58.58
CA ILE A 2 2.13 0.56 58.83
C ILE A 2 1.44 -0.42 57.84
N ILE A 3 0.13 -0.26 57.60
CA ILE A 3 -0.60 -1.06 56.60
C ILE A 3 -0.03 -0.84 55.18
N LYS A 4 0.49 0.36 54.90
CA LYS A 4 1.04 0.71 53.59
C LYS A 4 2.29 -0.13 53.28
N GLU A 5 3.13 -0.42 54.26
CA GLU A 5 4.31 -1.28 54.05
C GLU A 5 3.93 -2.69 53.58
N VAL A 6 2.86 -3.26 54.14
CA VAL A 6 2.36 -4.60 53.76
C VAL A 6 1.64 -4.56 52.41
N VAL A 7 0.90 -3.48 52.14
CA VAL A 7 0.19 -3.27 50.86
C VAL A 7 1.19 -3.04 49.71
N ASP A 8 2.24 -2.25 49.93
CA ASP A 8 3.27 -1.93 48.93
C ASP A 8 4.41 -2.95 48.87
N SER A 9 4.39 -3.97 49.75
CA SER A 9 5.36 -5.06 49.76
C SER A 9 5.42 -5.80 48.42
N LYS A 10 6.65 -6.04 47.94
CA LYS A 10 6.96 -6.74 46.69
C LYS A 10 6.66 -8.25 46.73
N TYR A 11 6.44 -8.81 47.92
CA TYR A 11 6.25 -10.25 48.14
C TYR A 11 4.78 -10.66 48.10
N THR A 12 4.49 -11.95 47.89
CA THR A 12 3.14 -12.50 48.02
C THR A 12 2.63 -12.32 49.46
N VAL A 13 1.41 -11.80 49.59
CA VAL A 13 0.74 -11.58 50.89
C VAL A 13 -0.56 -12.38 51.00
N PHE A 14 -1.21 -12.67 49.87
CA PHE A 14 -2.50 -13.38 49.84
C PHE A 14 -2.42 -14.85 50.25
N ASP A 15 -1.23 -15.44 50.32
CA ASP A 15 -0.97 -16.78 50.83
C ASP A 15 -1.19 -16.89 52.34
N VAL A 16 -0.74 -15.89 53.11
CA VAL A 16 -0.87 -15.90 54.57
C VAL A 16 -2.07 -15.09 55.06
N LEU A 17 -2.47 -14.05 54.32
CA LEU A 17 -3.55 -13.12 54.71
C LEU A 17 -4.88 -13.80 55.12
N PRO A 18 -5.33 -14.91 54.48
CA PRO A 18 -6.59 -15.56 54.85
C PRO A 18 -6.66 -16.05 56.29
N HIS A 19 -5.52 -16.39 56.90
CA HIS A 19 -5.45 -16.79 58.31
C HIS A 19 -5.89 -15.67 59.26
N PHE A 20 -5.75 -14.42 58.82
CA PHE A 20 -6.09 -13.24 59.60
C PHE A 20 -7.49 -12.71 59.30
N PHE A 21 -8.25 -13.29 58.35
CA PHE A 21 -9.62 -12.85 58.06
C PHE A 21 -10.56 -13.05 59.25
N VAL A 22 -10.38 -14.13 60.01
CA VAL A 22 -11.09 -14.35 61.28
C VAL A 22 -10.09 -14.65 62.40
N HIS A 23 -9.72 -13.59 63.12
CA HIS A 23 -8.88 -13.61 64.31
C HIS A 23 -9.71 -13.44 65.59
N GLN A 24 -9.14 -13.82 66.75
CA GLN A 24 -9.78 -13.62 68.07
C GLN A 24 -10.00 -12.13 68.40
N ASP A 25 -9.18 -11.26 67.83
CA ASP A 25 -9.31 -9.82 67.92
C ASP A 25 -10.01 -9.27 66.66
N PRO A 26 -11.23 -8.72 66.77
CA PRO A 26 -11.97 -8.14 65.65
C PRO A 26 -11.21 -7.03 64.90
N TRP A 27 -10.34 -6.29 65.59
CA TRP A 27 -9.55 -5.22 64.97
C TRP A 27 -8.46 -5.77 64.04
N VAL A 28 -7.92 -6.95 64.35
CA VAL A 28 -6.96 -7.65 63.48
C VAL A 28 -7.65 -8.18 62.22
N SER A 29 -8.86 -8.75 62.37
CA SER A 29 -9.69 -9.17 61.23
C SER A 29 -9.99 -8.01 60.28
N LEU A 30 -10.36 -6.85 60.83
CA LEU A 30 -10.62 -5.64 60.05
C LEU A 30 -9.35 -5.10 59.37
N ALA A 31 -8.20 -5.09 60.06
CA ALA A 31 -6.93 -4.69 59.46
C ALA A 31 -6.53 -5.63 58.31
N ALA A 32 -6.77 -6.94 58.43
CA ALA A 32 -6.52 -7.90 57.37
C ALA A 32 -7.41 -7.68 56.14
N LEU A 33 -8.70 -7.38 56.35
CA LEU A 33 -9.63 -7.02 55.27
C LEU A 33 -9.24 -5.70 54.60
N GLU A 34 -8.77 -4.71 55.36
CA GLU A 34 -8.29 -3.45 54.79
C GLU A 34 -7.01 -3.65 53.95
N VAL A 35 -6.06 -4.44 54.46
CA VAL A 35 -4.85 -4.84 53.72
C VAL A 35 -5.23 -5.55 52.42
N TYR A 36 -6.19 -6.48 52.46
CA TYR A 36 -6.70 -7.17 51.28
C TYR A 36 -7.26 -6.19 50.25
N THR A 37 -8.21 -5.34 50.66
CA THR A 37 -8.92 -4.43 49.76
C THR A 37 -7.96 -3.41 49.14
N ARG A 38 -7.07 -2.79 49.94
CA ARG A 38 -6.08 -1.83 49.43
C ARG A 38 -5.08 -2.47 48.47
N ARG A 39 -4.70 -3.73 48.70
CA ARG A 39 -3.75 -4.45 47.85
C ARG A 39 -4.39 -4.99 46.57
N ALA A 40 -5.59 -5.56 46.66
CA ALA A 40 -6.34 -6.07 45.50
C ALA A 40 -6.77 -4.92 44.57
N TYR A 41 -7.29 -3.82 45.12
CA TYR A 41 -7.82 -2.69 44.35
C TYR A 41 -6.78 -1.60 44.07
N ARG A 42 -5.48 -1.93 44.06
CA ARG A 42 -4.39 -0.97 43.81
C ARG A 42 -4.49 -0.21 42.47
N ALA A 43 -5.10 -0.84 41.47
CA ALA A 43 -5.35 -0.23 40.16
C ALA A 43 -6.55 0.74 40.17
N TYR A 44 -7.36 0.77 41.23
CA TYR A 44 -8.53 1.63 41.39
C TYR A 44 -8.24 2.79 42.34
N GLN A 45 -9.04 3.85 42.22
CA GLN A 45 -9.06 4.92 43.20
C GLN A 45 -10.10 4.58 44.27
N LEU A 46 -9.63 4.28 45.48
CA LEU A 46 -10.47 4.11 46.67
C LEU A 46 -10.85 5.50 47.19
N LYS A 47 -12.14 5.77 47.43
CA LYS A 47 -12.63 7.06 47.93
C LYS A 47 -12.84 7.02 49.44
N THR A 48 -13.73 6.15 49.89
CA THR A 48 -14.14 6.00 51.30
C THR A 48 -14.01 4.53 51.68
N ILE A 49 -13.55 4.26 52.91
CA ILE A 49 -13.56 2.94 53.55
C ILE A 49 -14.41 3.10 54.81
N GLU A 50 -15.53 2.38 54.87
CA GLU A 50 -16.49 2.40 55.97
C GLU A 50 -16.40 1.07 56.73
N TYR A 51 -16.19 1.17 58.04
CA TYR A 51 -16.20 0.02 58.95
C TYR A 51 -17.59 -0.11 59.56
N VAL A 52 -18.29 -1.21 59.26
CA VAL A 52 -19.64 -1.46 59.76
C VAL A 52 -19.57 -2.33 61.00
N THR A 53 -20.05 -1.80 62.13
CA THR A 53 -19.96 -2.41 63.47
C THR A 53 -21.34 -2.80 64.00
N GLU A 54 -21.46 -3.98 64.60
CA GLU A 54 -22.63 -4.47 65.34
C GLU A 54 -22.18 -4.78 66.78
N ASN A 55 -22.81 -4.17 67.80
CA ASN A 55 -22.43 -4.30 69.22
C ASN A 55 -20.94 -4.03 69.54
N ASP A 56 -20.37 -2.94 69.01
CA ASP A 56 -18.93 -2.56 69.14
C ASP A 56 -17.93 -3.57 68.53
N ALA A 57 -18.39 -4.60 67.81
CA ALA A 57 -17.56 -5.49 67.02
C ALA A 57 -17.72 -5.20 65.51
N PRO A 58 -16.65 -4.82 64.78
CA PRO A 58 -16.71 -4.66 63.32
C PRO A 58 -16.90 -6.02 62.63
N TYR A 59 -17.83 -6.10 61.68
CA TYR A 59 -18.15 -7.36 60.98
C TYR A 59 -18.15 -7.26 59.43
N VAL A 60 -18.28 -6.07 58.84
CA VAL A 60 -18.17 -5.85 57.37
C VAL A 60 -17.31 -4.63 57.08
N LEU A 61 -16.48 -4.73 56.03
CA LEU A 61 -15.73 -3.61 55.46
C LEU A 61 -16.35 -3.24 54.10
N ALA A 62 -16.86 -2.01 54.00
CA ALA A 62 -17.42 -1.45 52.78
C ALA A 62 -16.51 -0.35 52.22
N TRP A 63 -16.43 -0.20 50.90
CA TRP A 63 -15.62 0.84 50.28
C TRP A 63 -16.23 1.36 49.00
N ASP A 64 -16.08 2.66 48.74
CA ASP A 64 -16.41 3.23 47.44
C ASP A 64 -15.14 3.33 46.58
N PHE A 65 -15.26 2.96 45.31
CA PHE A 65 -14.16 3.00 44.36
C PHE A 65 -14.60 3.49 42.99
N ALA A 66 -13.67 4.12 42.30
CA ALA A 66 -13.78 4.50 40.90
C ALA A 66 -12.55 3.99 40.14
N LEU A 67 -12.63 3.89 38.81
CA LEU A 67 -11.42 3.66 38.04
C LEU A 67 -10.52 4.89 38.14
N ARG A 68 -9.22 4.64 38.33
CA ARG A 68 -8.24 5.71 38.39
C ARG A 68 -8.13 6.37 37.01
N LYS A 69 -8.39 7.68 36.94
CA LYS A 69 -8.10 8.47 35.73
C LYS A 69 -6.59 8.58 35.55
N VAL A 70 -6.12 8.35 34.32
CA VAL A 70 -4.71 8.46 33.97
C VAL A 70 -4.28 9.92 34.14
N GLY A 71 -3.46 10.23 35.16
CA GLY A 71 -2.81 11.54 35.34
C GLY A 71 -3.23 12.40 36.54
N GLU A 72 -4.12 11.94 37.42
CA GLU A 72 -4.46 12.69 38.65
C GLU A 72 -3.62 12.22 39.85
N SER A 73 -2.86 13.17 40.43
CA SER A 73 -2.18 13.04 41.72
C SER A 73 -3.13 13.37 42.87
N GLU A 74 -3.16 12.56 43.92
CA GLU A 74 -3.83 12.94 45.17
C GLU A 74 -2.93 13.90 45.97
N PHE A 75 -3.48 15.03 46.42
CA PHE A 75 -2.85 15.97 47.37
C PHE A 75 -1.53 16.67 46.98
N GLY A 76 -1.25 16.88 45.69
CA GLY A 76 -0.20 17.84 45.26
C GLY A 76 1.23 17.52 45.74
N LEU A 77 1.49 16.29 46.20
CA LEU A 77 2.82 15.79 46.53
C LEU A 77 3.10 14.52 45.71
N PRO A 78 4.27 14.41 45.05
CA PRO A 78 4.68 13.18 44.40
C PRO A 78 4.97 12.14 45.48
N ILE A 79 4.09 11.16 45.66
CA ILE A 79 4.43 9.97 46.43
C ILE A 79 5.37 9.14 45.55
N GLU A 80 6.64 9.04 45.95
CA GLU A 80 7.56 7.99 45.51
C GLU A 80 6.98 6.63 45.91
N SER A 81 6.03 6.10 45.13
CA SER A 81 5.63 4.71 45.23
C SER A 81 6.62 3.88 44.40
N SER A 82 7.26 2.91 45.04
CA SER A 82 8.19 1.94 44.42
C SER A 82 7.57 1.04 43.34
N HIS A 83 6.30 1.27 43.02
CA HIS A 83 5.61 0.76 41.85
C HIS A 83 4.94 1.94 41.14
N PRO A 84 5.21 2.19 39.84
CA PRO A 84 4.33 3.05 39.08
C PRO A 84 2.94 2.42 39.10
N SER A 85 1.92 3.24 39.31
CA SER A 85 0.52 2.88 39.07
C SER A 85 0.44 2.14 37.74
N THR A 86 0.19 0.83 37.75
CA THR A 86 -0.06 0.06 36.53
C THR A 86 -1.20 0.75 35.77
N PRO A 87 -1.02 1.12 34.50
CA PRO A 87 -2.10 1.72 33.72
C PRO A 87 -3.29 0.76 33.72
N GLY A 88 -4.51 1.29 33.92
CA GLY A 88 -5.71 0.53 33.56
C GLY A 88 -5.58 0.08 32.10
N THR A 89 -5.97 -1.16 31.80
CA THR A 89 -5.96 -1.73 30.45
C THR A 89 -6.64 -0.77 29.47
N PRO A 90 -5.92 -0.22 28.47
CA PRO A 90 -6.50 0.69 27.48
C PRO A 90 -7.38 -0.11 26.52
N SER A 91 -8.68 0.20 26.47
CA SER A 91 -9.64 -0.44 25.57
C SER A 91 -9.79 0.32 24.26
N ASP A 92 -10.25 -0.41 23.24
CA ASP A 92 -10.51 0.08 21.90
C ASP A 92 -11.88 0.79 21.81
N GLY A 93 -11.93 1.91 21.10
CA GLY A 93 -13.17 2.63 20.78
C GLY A 93 -13.15 4.12 21.09
N GLY A 94 -13.29 4.93 20.03
CA GLY A 94 -13.53 6.37 20.12
C GLY A 94 -14.72 6.74 21.01
N PHE A 95 -14.65 7.97 21.53
CA PHE A 95 -15.52 8.58 22.53
C PHE A 95 -15.50 7.90 23.91
N GLY A 96 -15.22 8.68 24.96
CA GLY A 96 -14.74 8.21 26.26
C GLY A 96 -15.57 7.12 26.95
N ARG A 97 -15.16 5.86 26.79
CA ARG A 97 -15.70 4.68 27.49
C ARG A 97 -14.90 4.40 28.77
N VAL A 98 -15.56 3.86 29.81
CA VAL A 98 -14.92 3.48 31.09
C VAL A 98 -15.38 2.07 31.49
N HIS A 99 -14.51 1.07 31.35
CA HIS A 99 -14.86 -0.33 31.64
C HIS A 99 -14.49 -0.77 33.06
N SER A 100 -14.86 -1.98 33.46
CA SER A 100 -14.40 -2.64 34.69
C SER A 100 -13.15 -3.50 34.41
N ILE A 101 -12.21 -3.61 35.35
CA ILE A 101 -10.92 -4.30 35.13
C ILE A 101 -11.07 -5.80 34.86
N SER A 102 -12.12 -6.45 35.39
CA SER A 102 -12.47 -7.84 35.08
C SER A 102 -13.58 -7.98 34.04
N ASP A 103 -14.15 -6.87 33.57
CA ASP A 103 -15.28 -6.87 32.64
C ASP A 103 -15.20 -5.65 31.71
N MET A 104 -14.58 -5.91 30.57
CA MET A 104 -14.27 -4.93 29.54
C MET A 104 -15.49 -4.52 28.70
N SER A 105 -16.69 -5.04 28.98
CA SER A 105 -17.93 -4.70 28.25
C SER A 105 -18.72 -3.52 28.84
N TYR A 106 -18.31 -3.00 30.01
CA TYR A 106 -19.10 -2.03 30.78
C TYR A 106 -19.05 -0.59 30.24
N LEU A 107 -20.21 0.09 30.16
CA LEU A 107 -20.42 1.50 29.77
C LEU A 107 -20.04 1.87 28.32
N SER A 108 -21.01 1.72 27.40
CA SER A 108 -21.08 2.55 26.19
C SER A 108 -21.66 3.91 26.58
N ARG A 109 -20.85 4.98 26.47
CA ARG A 109 -21.18 6.34 26.93
C ARG A 109 -22.22 7.02 26.03
N GLN A 110 -23.44 6.49 25.95
CA GLN A 110 -24.42 7.01 24.99
C GLN A 110 -25.62 7.76 25.59
N ASN A 111 -25.74 8.00 26.92
CA ASN A 111 -26.97 8.68 27.39
C ASN A 111 -26.99 9.54 28.69
N THR A 112 -25.90 9.87 29.38
CA THR A 112 -26.01 10.76 30.56
C THR A 112 -24.84 11.73 30.71
N GLY A 113 -25.12 13.04 30.65
CA GLY A 113 -24.18 14.14 30.91
C GLY A 113 -23.84 14.34 32.40
N SER A 114 -23.85 13.28 33.21
CA SER A 114 -23.49 13.31 34.63
C SER A 114 -22.20 12.53 34.88
N GLY A 115 -21.40 12.99 35.86
CA GLY A 115 -20.09 12.42 36.19
C GLY A 115 -20.10 10.92 36.52
N GLU A 116 -18.92 10.32 36.56
CA GLU A 116 -18.71 8.88 36.79
C GLU A 116 -19.49 8.35 38.02
N PRO A 117 -20.32 7.29 37.85
CA PRO A 117 -20.99 6.68 38.99
C PRO A 117 -19.98 5.96 39.87
N THR A 118 -19.91 6.34 41.14
CA THR A 118 -19.12 5.67 42.18
C THR A 118 -19.64 4.25 42.40
N ARG A 119 -18.72 3.27 42.43
CA ARG A 119 -19.07 1.87 42.71
C ARG A 119 -18.84 1.57 44.18
N ARG A 120 -19.70 0.75 44.77
CA ARG A 120 -19.59 0.30 46.16
C ARG A 120 -19.15 -1.16 46.22
N GLY A 121 -18.21 -1.46 47.09
CA GLY A 121 -17.70 -2.78 47.41
C GLY A 121 -18.01 -3.15 48.87
N ALA A 122 -18.23 -4.42 49.17
CA ALA A 122 -18.30 -4.93 50.54
C ALA A 122 -17.56 -6.27 50.67
N VAL A 123 -16.88 -6.49 51.79
CA VAL A 123 -16.21 -7.75 52.12
C VAL A 123 -16.63 -8.21 53.52
N VAL A 124 -17.01 -9.48 53.63
CA VAL A 124 -17.43 -10.12 54.89
C VAL A 124 -16.53 -11.33 55.19
N PRO A 125 -15.95 -11.44 56.39
CA PRO A 125 -15.15 -12.59 56.78
C PRO A 125 -16.04 -13.70 57.37
N VAL A 126 -15.76 -14.96 57.03
CA VAL A 126 -16.47 -16.14 57.54
C VAL A 126 -15.48 -17.24 57.93
N THR A 127 -15.82 -18.03 58.95
CA THR A 127 -14.94 -19.10 59.45
C THR A 127 -14.90 -20.28 58.51
N TYR A 128 -16.08 -20.80 58.17
CA TYR A 128 -16.29 -21.92 57.23
C TYR A 128 -17.26 -21.51 56.11
N ILE A 129 -17.32 -22.32 55.06
CA ILE A 129 -18.19 -22.04 53.90
C ILE A 129 -19.67 -22.05 54.30
N ASP A 130 -20.08 -22.92 55.23
CA ASP A 130 -21.49 -23.03 55.65
C ASP A 130 -21.97 -21.77 56.41
N ASP A 131 -21.05 -21.05 57.06
CA ASP A 131 -21.35 -19.79 57.74
C ASP A 131 -21.62 -18.64 56.74
N ALA A 132 -21.33 -18.83 55.45
CA ALA A 132 -21.49 -17.80 54.44
C ALA A 132 -22.95 -17.38 54.22
N ASP A 133 -23.91 -18.29 54.43
CA ASP A 133 -25.33 -18.03 54.30
C ASP A 133 -25.80 -16.91 55.27
N GLU A 134 -25.48 -17.06 56.57
CA GLU A 134 -25.88 -16.09 57.61
C GLU A 134 -25.22 -14.71 57.43
N HIS A 135 -23.98 -14.69 56.96
CA HIS A 135 -23.17 -13.46 56.87
C HIS A 135 -23.31 -12.72 55.53
N LEU A 136 -23.72 -13.41 54.46
CA LEU A 136 -23.91 -12.80 53.14
C LEU A 136 -25.05 -11.78 53.17
N MET A 137 -26.17 -12.07 53.84
CA MET A 137 -27.29 -11.13 53.97
C MET A 137 -26.83 -9.82 54.63
N LYS A 138 -26.04 -9.92 55.70
CA LYS A 138 -25.49 -8.76 56.41
C LYS A 138 -24.54 -7.92 55.54
N ALA A 139 -23.83 -8.54 54.60
CA ALA A 139 -23.02 -7.82 53.62
C ALA A 139 -23.89 -7.06 52.61
N LEU A 140 -25.02 -7.66 52.19
CA LEU A 140 -25.91 -7.11 51.16
C LEU A 140 -26.71 -5.89 51.63
N GLU A 141 -27.00 -5.77 52.92
CA GLU A 141 -27.68 -4.60 53.51
C GLU A 141 -26.93 -3.28 53.29
N ASN A 142 -25.62 -3.34 53.05
CA ASN A 142 -24.78 -2.16 52.77
C ASN A 142 -24.93 -1.61 51.35
N PHE A 143 -25.63 -2.31 50.45
CA PHE A 143 -25.89 -1.83 49.10
C PHE A 143 -27.29 -1.20 49.01
N PRO A 144 -27.47 -0.11 48.24
CA PRO A 144 -28.79 0.50 48.04
C PRO A 144 -29.73 -0.42 47.25
N VAL A 145 -31.01 -0.45 47.61
CA VAL A 145 -32.06 -1.18 46.86
C VAL A 145 -32.48 -0.38 45.63
N ALA A 146 -32.68 -1.05 44.50
CA ALA A 146 -33.25 -0.44 43.29
C ALA A 146 -34.55 0.32 43.59
N GLY A 147 -34.58 1.63 43.31
CA GLY A 147 -35.76 2.50 43.47
C GLY A 147 -35.80 3.37 44.73
N GLN A 148 -34.87 3.23 45.68
CA GLN A 148 -34.75 4.17 46.82
C GLN A 148 -33.73 5.28 46.53
N THR A 149 -34.20 6.52 46.44
CA THR A 149 -33.35 7.72 46.48
C THR A 149 -32.73 7.87 47.87
N SER A 150 -31.41 8.10 47.91
CA SER A 150 -30.64 8.33 49.13
C SER A 150 -31.11 9.61 49.84
N GLY A 151 -32.03 9.47 50.81
CA GLY A 151 -32.58 10.60 51.55
C GLY A 151 -33.23 10.30 52.91
N GLU A 152 -33.59 9.06 53.25
CA GLU A 152 -34.27 8.77 54.52
C GLU A 152 -33.60 7.65 55.32
N ARG A 153 -32.59 7.99 56.14
CA ARG A 153 -32.24 7.18 57.32
C ARG A 153 -33.15 7.63 58.48
N LYS A 154 -34.24 6.89 58.74
CA LYS A 154 -35.00 7.03 60.00
C LYS A 154 -34.44 6.08 61.06
N GLN A 155 -33.87 6.66 62.12
CA GLN A 155 -33.75 6.04 63.42
C GLN A 155 -35.14 5.75 63.98
N SER A 156 -35.40 4.51 64.42
CA SER A 156 -36.31 4.25 65.54
C SER A 156 -36.08 2.88 66.15
N SER A 157 -35.66 2.90 67.41
CA SER A 157 -35.76 1.83 68.40
C SER A 157 -37.21 1.37 68.63
N GLY A 158 -37.42 0.07 68.88
CA GLY A 158 -38.64 -0.44 69.52
C GLY A 158 -38.94 -1.91 69.22
N LEU A 159 -38.97 -2.74 70.27
CA LEU A 159 -39.49 -4.10 70.25
C LEU A 159 -40.96 -4.14 69.80
N MET A 160 -41.28 -4.96 68.81
CA MET A 160 -42.33 -6.00 68.84
C MET A 160 -42.35 -6.76 67.50
N ALA A 161 -42.38 -8.08 67.59
CA ALA A 161 -42.65 -8.96 66.46
C ALA A 161 -44.12 -8.85 66.07
N ASP A 162 -44.41 -8.48 64.82
CA ASP A 162 -45.76 -8.56 64.26
C ASP A 162 -45.76 -9.40 62.97
N LEU A 163 -46.47 -10.53 63.03
CA LEU A 163 -46.70 -11.47 61.95
C LEU A 163 -47.72 -10.87 60.98
N SER A 164 -47.26 -10.10 59.99
CA SER A 164 -48.06 -9.90 58.78
C SER A 164 -47.16 -9.83 57.54
N LYS A 165 -47.23 -10.89 56.72
CA LYS A 165 -46.71 -10.94 55.35
C LYS A 165 -47.41 -9.85 54.52
N ARG A 166 -46.87 -8.63 54.53
CA ARG A 166 -47.22 -7.60 53.55
C ARG A 166 -46.36 -7.82 52.31
N ARG A 167 -47.06 -8.07 51.19
CA ARG A 167 -46.51 -8.16 49.82
C ARG A 167 -45.45 -7.07 49.62
N ALA A 168 -44.22 -7.49 49.40
CA ALA A 168 -43.18 -6.61 48.86
C ALA A 168 -43.68 -6.04 47.51
N PRO A 169 -43.48 -4.74 47.23
CA PRO A 169 -43.71 -4.21 45.90
C PRO A 169 -42.80 -4.98 44.91
N PRO A 170 -43.25 -5.22 43.66
CA PRO A 170 -42.41 -5.89 42.68
C PRO A 170 -41.15 -5.05 42.46
N THR A 171 -39.99 -5.62 42.79
CA THR A 171 -38.70 -5.08 42.41
C THR A 171 -38.68 -4.91 40.90
N GLU A 172 -38.43 -3.69 40.41
CA GLU A 172 -38.19 -3.46 38.98
C GLU A 172 -36.99 -4.32 38.57
N LYS A 173 -37.25 -5.31 37.72
CA LYS A 173 -36.18 -6.14 37.17
C LYS A 173 -35.33 -5.24 36.27
N PRO A 174 -34.00 -5.14 36.50
CA PRO A 174 -33.12 -4.38 35.62
C PRO A 174 -33.27 -4.89 34.18
N GLN A 175 -33.56 -3.99 33.23
CA GLN A 175 -33.82 -4.33 31.83
C GLN A 175 -32.52 -4.55 31.03
N SER A 176 -31.36 -4.14 31.57
CA SER A 176 -30.03 -4.30 30.98
C SER A 176 -28.98 -4.71 32.02
N ASN A 177 -27.98 -5.50 31.61
CA ASN A 177 -26.77 -5.82 32.38
C ASN A 177 -26.00 -4.57 32.85
N ASP A 178 -26.23 -3.43 32.20
CA ASP A 178 -25.52 -2.17 32.43
C ASP A 178 -25.87 -1.49 33.78
N GLU A 179 -26.92 -1.93 34.46
CA GLU A 179 -27.36 -1.37 35.74
C GLU A 179 -26.63 -1.97 36.97
N LEU A 180 -25.88 -3.06 36.81
CA LEU A 180 -25.17 -3.75 37.90
C LEU A 180 -23.77 -3.14 38.14
N THR A 181 -23.53 -2.59 39.33
CA THR A 181 -22.31 -1.79 39.61
C THR A 181 -21.53 -2.22 40.85
N ALA A 182 -22.19 -2.87 41.82
CA ALA A 182 -21.61 -3.22 43.12
C ALA A 182 -20.75 -4.50 43.08
N VAL A 183 -19.85 -4.66 44.04
CA VAL A 183 -18.98 -5.84 44.19
C VAL A 183 -19.06 -6.38 45.62
N CYS A 184 -19.32 -7.67 45.77
CA CYS A 184 -19.36 -8.33 47.08
C CYS A 184 -18.28 -9.43 47.13
N ASN A 185 -17.51 -9.46 48.21
CA ASN A 185 -16.49 -10.47 48.44
C ASN A 185 -16.78 -11.20 49.77
N VAL A 186 -16.68 -12.53 49.79
CA VAL A 186 -16.83 -13.36 50.99
C VAL A 186 -15.49 -14.00 51.30
N ALA A 187 -14.91 -13.65 52.43
CA ALA A 187 -13.56 -14.04 52.83
C ALA A 187 -13.62 -15.23 53.80
N VAL A 188 -13.42 -16.45 53.29
CA VAL A 188 -13.47 -17.69 54.07
C VAL A 188 -12.07 -17.98 54.65
N ARG A 189 -11.99 -18.16 55.97
CA ARG A 189 -10.72 -18.51 56.63
C ARG A 189 -10.25 -19.92 56.25
N ASP A 190 -11.13 -20.90 56.33
CA ASP A 190 -10.81 -22.31 56.08
C ASP A 190 -11.86 -22.99 55.21
N ALA A 191 -11.46 -23.43 54.02
CA ALA A 191 -12.34 -24.11 53.07
C ALA A 191 -12.44 -25.64 53.27
N GLU A 192 -11.70 -26.22 54.24
CA GLU A 192 -11.64 -27.65 54.63
C GLU A 192 -11.20 -28.65 53.54
N SER A 193 -11.68 -28.49 52.30
CA SER A 193 -11.34 -29.28 51.12
C SER A 193 -10.45 -28.48 50.15
N LEU A 194 -9.66 -29.22 49.36
CA LEU A 194 -8.87 -28.70 48.25
C LEU A 194 -9.51 -29.02 46.88
N ASP A 195 -10.61 -29.80 46.85
CA ASP A 195 -11.30 -30.15 45.59
C ASP A 195 -12.27 -29.04 45.17
N ASP A 196 -11.95 -28.39 44.04
CA ASP A 196 -12.76 -27.33 43.44
C ASP A 196 -14.21 -27.76 43.16
N LYS A 197 -14.46 -29.04 42.83
CA LYS A 197 -15.81 -29.52 42.53
C LYS A 197 -16.68 -29.58 43.77
N GLU A 198 -16.11 -30.02 44.89
CA GLU A 198 -16.80 -30.10 46.18
C GLU A 198 -17.13 -28.70 46.71
N ILE A 199 -16.17 -27.77 46.61
CA ILE A 199 -16.37 -26.37 46.99
C ILE A 199 -17.48 -25.73 46.14
N LEU A 200 -17.48 -25.92 44.82
CA LEU A 200 -18.53 -25.39 43.95
C LEU A 200 -19.92 -25.98 44.23
N GLN A 201 -20.00 -27.26 44.58
CA GLN A 201 -21.25 -27.90 44.99
C GLN A 201 -21.82 -27.27 46.28
N ARG A 202 -20.97 -26.80 47.19
CA ARG A 202 -21.39 -26.08 48.40
C ARG A 202 -21.75 -24.61 48.13
N LEU A 203 -21.04 -23.93 47.23
CA LEU A 203 -21.26 -22.51 46.92
C LEU A 203 -22.47 -22.25 46.03
N THR A 204 -22.74 -23.11 45.04
CA THR A 204 -23.81 -22.89 44.04
C THR A 204 -25.21 -22.73 44.68
N PRO A 205 -25.62 -23.57 45.65
CA PRO A 205 -26.91 -23.42 46.34
C PRO A 205 -27.05 -22.07 47.06
N ILE A 206 -25.98 -21.61 47.73
CA ILE A 206 -25.96 -20.32 48.45
C ILE A 206 -26.19 -19.17 47.47
N VAL A 207 -25.52 -19.19 46.30
CA VAL A 207 -25.69 -18.13 45.29
C VAL A 207 -27.08 -18.15 44.65
N GLU A 208 -27.65 -19.34 44.45
CA GLU A 208 -28.98 -19.52 43.86
C GLU A 208 -30.10 -19.03 44.79
N GLU A 209 -29.94 -19.22 46.11
CA GLU A 209 -30.85 -18.72 47.14
C GLU A 209 -30.87 -17.18 47.21
N TYR A 210 -29.70 -16.52 47.22
CA TYR A 210 -29.60 -15.06 47.31
C TYR A 210 -29.67 -14.34 45.96
N LYS A 211 -29.96 -15.05 44.86
CA LYS A 211 -29.95 -14.51 43.50
C LYS A 211 -30.86 -13.29 43.32
N GLU A 212 -32.08 -13.33 43.87
CA GLU A 212 -33.03 -12.22 43.75
C GLU A 212 -32.55 -10.98 44.53
N GLU A 213 -31.98 -11.17 45.72
CA GLU A 213 -31.47 -10.07 46.56
C GLU A 213 -30.21 -9.43 45.94
N LEU A 214 -29.29 -10.25 45.42
CA LEU A 214 -28.10 -9.78 44.70
C LEU A 214 -28.48 -8.90 43.50
N LEU A 215 -29.53 -9.29 42.76
CA LEU A 215 -30.06 -8.52 41.62
C LEU A 215 -30.71 -7.21 42.09
N ALA A 216 -31.53 -7.26 43.14
CA ALA A 216 -32.21 -6.08 43.70
C ALA A 216 -31.23 -5.01 44.22
N ARG A 217 -30.07 -5.44 44.71
CA ARG A 217 -28.97 -4.61 45.23
C ARG A 217 -27.97 -4.18 44.16
N ARG A 218 -28.22 -4.51 42.89
CA ARG A 218 -27.36 -4.19 41.73
C ARG A 218 -25.91 -4.69 41.90
N VAL A 219 -25.73 -5.83 42.57
CA VAL A 219 -24.43 -6.50 42.69
C VAL A 219 -24.09 -7.09 41.32
N ARG A 220 -22.86 -6.87 40.87
CA ARG A 220 -22.38 -7.43 39.60
C ARG A 220 -21.54 -8.67 39.80
N ARG A 221 -20.70 -8.66 40.83
CA ARG A 221 -19.72 -9.71 41.12
C ARG A 221 -19.84 -10.12 42.57
N LEU A 222 -19.92 -11.43 42.78
CA LEU A 222 -19.80 -12.07 44.08
C LEU A 222 -18.57 -12.98 44.04
N THR A 223 -17.56 -12.71 44.87
CA THR A 223 -16.30 -13.48 44.89
C THR A 223 -16.14 -14.19 46.22
N PHE A 224 -15.95 -15.51 46.22
CA PHE A 224 -15.55 -16.27 47.40
C PHE A 224 -14.04 -16.46 47.41
N ILE A 225 -13.42 -16.11 48.54
CA ILE A 225 -11.98 -16.23 48.79
C ILE A 225 -11.79 -17.37 49.78
N CYS A 226 -11.30 -18.50 49.31
CA CYS A 226 -11.16 -19.73 50.08
C CYS A 226 -9.71 -19.90 50.56
N GLY A 227 -9.45 -19.58 51.83
CA GLY A 227 -8.16 -19.82 52.48
C GLY A 227 -7.92 -21.30 52.83
N HIS A 228 -6.65 -21.68 52.93
CA HIS A 228 -6.21 -23.01 53.36
C HIS A 228 -5.18 -22.90 54.49
N LYS A 229 -5.22 -23.84 55.44
CA LYS A 229 -4.30 -23.89 56.59
C LYS A 229 -2.83 -24.11 56.23
N ASP A 230 -2.56 -24.70 55.07
CA ASP A 230 -1.22 -25.12 54.66
C ASP A 230 -0.40 -23.99 54.00
N GLY A 231 -0.95 -22.75 53.96
CA GLY A 231 -0.30 -21.61 53.31
C GLY A 231 -0.27 -21.68 51.78
N THR A 232 -1.07 -22.57 51.18
CA THR A 232 -1.29 -22.61 49.74
C THR A 232 -2.06 -21.37 49.29
N TYR A 233 -1.79 -20.90 48.06
CA TYR A 233 -2.45 -19.71 47.51
C TYR A 233 -3.97 -19.89 47.51
N PRO A 234 -4.77 -18.91 47.98
CA PRO A 234 -6.21 -19.08 48.18
C PRO A 234 -6.95 -19.37 46.87
N GLY A 235 -8.03 -20.15 46.97
CA GLY A 235 -8.95 -20.39 45.86
C GLY A 235 -9.90 -19.20 45.68
N TYR A 236 -10.13 -18.77 44.44
CA TYR A 236 -11.06 -17.69 44.11
C TYR A 236 -12.17 -18.19 43.21
N TYR A 237 -13.42 -18.00 43.62
CA TYR A 237 -14.62 -18.39 42.88
C TYR A 237 -15.50 -17.18 42.65
N THR A 238 -15.67 -16.76 41.40
CA THR A 238 -16.37 -15.51 41.07
C THR A 238 -17.67 -15.80 40.31
N PHE A 239 -18.79 -15.30 40.81
CA PHE A 239 -20.10 -15.39 40.18
C PHE A 239 -20.50 -14.03 39.60
N ARG A 240 -21.02 -14.02 38.35
CA ARG A 240 -21.37 -12.78 37.64
C ARG A 240 -22.86 -12.67 37.34
N GLY A 241 -23.45 -11.53 37.69
CA GLY A 241 -24.84 -11.21 37.32
C GLY A 241 -25.03 -11.04 35.80
N PRO A 242 -26.25 -11.18 35.28
CA PRO A 242 -27.52 -11.33 36.00
C PRO A 242 -27.88 -12.78 36.34
N THR A 243 -27.26 -13.75 35.68
CA THR A 243 -27.54 -15.18 35.91
C THR A 243 -26.86 -15.72 37.17
N TYR A 244 -25.76 -15.10 37.59
CA TYR A 244 -24.88 -15.54 38.69
C TYR A 244 -24.32 -16.94 38.48
N GLU A 245 -23.97 -17.25 37.23
CA GLU A 245 -23.16 -18.42 36.91
C GLU A 245 -21.68 -18.14 37.26
N GLU A 246 -20.96 -19.19 37.65
CA GLU A 246 -19.53 -19.09 37.97
C GLU A 246 -18.71 -18.77 36.72
N ASP A 247 -17.87 -17.75 36.81
CA ASP A 247 -16.90 -17.41 35.78
C ASP A 247 -15.61 -18.19 35.98
N SER A 248 -15.61 -19.40 35.44
CA SER A 248 -14.44 -20.28 35.48
C SER A 248 -13.17 -19.65 34.89
N SER A 249 -13.28 -18.64 34.01
CA SER A 249 -12.11 -18.03 33.34
C SER A 249 -11.16 -17.29 34.30
N ILE A 250 -11.68 -16.79 35.43
CA ILE A 250 -10.91 -16.07 36.46
C ILE A 250 -10.82 -16.86 37.77
N ARG A 251 -10.96 -18.19 37.71
CA ARG A 251 -10.79 -19.05 38.89
C ARG A 251 -9.35 -19.00 39.41
N HIS A 252 -9.21 -19.07 40.74
CA HIS A 252 -7.93 -19.05 41.46
C HIS A 252 -7.11 -17.77 41.29
N ILE A 253 -7.71 -16.70 40.73
CA ILE A 253 -7.12 -15.37 40.68
C ILE A 253 -8.11 -14.32 41.18
N GLU A 254 -7.60 -13.37 41.96
CA GLU A 254 -8.37 -12.21 42.39
C GLU A 254 -8.87 -11.40 41.18
N PRO A 255 -10.20 -11.15 41.03
CA PRO A 255 -10.76 -10.41 39.91
C PRO A 255 -10.14 -9.02 39.68
N ALA A 256 -9.69 -8.34 40.74
CA ALA A 256 -8.99 -7.07 40.61
C ALA A 256 -7.56 -7.19 40.02
N LEU A 257 -6.95 -8.38 40.09
CA LEU A 257 -5.64 -8.70 39.50
C LEU A 257 -5.74 -9.44 38.16
N ALA A 258 -6.94 -9.90 37.78
CA ALA A 258 -7.17 -10.63 36.53
C ALA A 258 -6.75 -9.87 35.26
N PHE A 259 -6.70 -8.53 35.28
CA PHE A 259 -6.19 -7.76 34.14
C PHE A 259 -4.73 -8.02 33.82
N GLN A 260 -3.92 -8.45 34.81
CA GLN A 260 -2.52 -8.79 34.61
C GLN A 260 -2.35 -10.01 33.70
N LEU A 261 -3.37 -10.86 33.58
CA LEU A 261 -3.39 -11.98 32.64
C LEU A 261 -3.78 -11.57 31.21
N GLU A 262 -4.27 -10.34 31.02
CA GLU A 262 -4.70 -9.79 29.73
C GLU A 262 -5.68 -10.68 28.95
N LEU A 263 -6.64 -11.29 29.65
CA LEU A 263 -7.65 -12.18 29.05
C LEU A 263 -8.45 -11.49 27.92
N GLY A 264 -8.53 -10.16 27.91
CA GLY A 264 -9.14 -9.38 26.83
C GLY A 264 -8.53 -9.64 25.45
N ARG A 265 -7.25 -10.02 25.38
CA ARG A 265 -6.60 -10.37 24.12
C ARG A 265 -7.06 -11.72 23.56
N LEU A 266 -7.73 -12.55 24.37
CA LEU A 266 -8.35 -13.82 23.95
C LEU A 266 -9.82 -13.65 23.54
N SER A 267 -10.32 -12.43 23.37
CA SER A 267 -11.73 -12.14 23.08
C SER A 267 -12.30 -12.84 21.83
N LYS A 268 -11.46 -13.21 20.85
CA LYS A 268 -11.82 -13.96 19.63
C LYS A 268 -11.94 -15.48 19.83
N PHE A 269 -11.68 -15.98 21.04
CA PHE A 269 -11.74 -17.38 21.40
C PHE A 269 -12.82 -17.66 22.45
N HIS A 270 -13.41 -18.85 22.39
CA HIS A 270 -14.09 -19.46 23.52
C HIS A 270 -13.03 -20.13 24.40
N ILE A 271 -12.81 -19.57 25.58
CA ILE A 271 -11.81 -20.06 26.53
C ILE A 271 -12.45 -21.00 27.54
N LYS A 272 -11.77 -22.10 27.80
CA LYS A 272 -12.10 -23.07 28.84
C LYS A 272 -10.84 -23.28 29.69
N PRO A 273 -10.86 -22.96 30.99
CA PRO A 273 -9.69 -23.16 31.83
C PRO A 273 -9.37 -24.66 31.97
N VAL A 274 -8.08 -24.97 31.99
CA VAL A 274 -7.53 -26.28 32.36
C VAL A 274 -6.74 -26.08 33.63
N PHE A 275 -7.21 -26.72 34.71
CA PHE A 275 -6.62 -26.53 36.02
C PHE A 275 -5.28 -27.24 36.13
N THR A 276 -4.32 -26.52 36.70
CA THR A 276 -2.92 -26.92 36.92
C THR A 276 -2.68 -27.05 38.43
N GLU A 277 -1.70 -27.85 38.84
CA GLU A 277 -1.33 -27.96 40.25
C GLU A 277 -0.77 -26.64 40.81
N ASN A 278 0.00 -25.90 39.99
CA ASN A 278 0.51 -24.59 40.35
C ASN A 278 -0.51 -23.48 40.04
N ARG A 279 -1.18 -22.98 41.08
CA ARG A 279 -2.22 -21.92 41.01
C ARG A 279 -1.75 -20.58 40.43
N ASN A 280 -0.45 -20.37 40.19
CA ASN A 280 0.06 -19.17 39.51
C ASN A 280 0.05 -19.29 37.97
N ILE A 281 -0.13 -20.50 37.44
CA ILE A 281 -0.13 -20.78 35.99
C ILE A 281 -1.57 -21.07 35.57
N HIS A 282 -2.13 -20.22 34.73
CA HIS A 282 -3.49 -20.39 34.20
C HIS A 282 -3.39 -20.86 32.75
N MET A 283 -3.81 -22.10 32.49
CA MET A 283 -3.87 -22.64 31.14
C MET A 283 -5.31 -22.60 30.63
N TYR A 284 -5.49 -22.17 29.39
CA TYR A 284 -6.79 -22.06 28.74
C TYR A 284 -6.80 -22.87 27.45
N GLU A 285 -7.69 -23.85 27.37
CA GLU A 285 -8.09 -24.47 26.12
C GLU A 285 -8.99 -23.50 25.36
N ALA A 286 -8.55 -23.05 24.20
CA ALA A 286 -9.22 -22.01 23.43
C ALA A 286 -9.65 -22.53 22.05
N PHE A 287 -10.91 -22.29 21.71
CA PHE A 287 -11.49 -22.58 20.40
C PHE A 287 -11.81 -21.27 19.69
N GLY A 288 -11.38 -21.11 18.44
CA GLY A 288 -11.71 -19.92 17.65
C GLY A 288 -13.22 -19.77 17.48
N LYS A 289 -13.79 -18.61 17.86
CA LYS A 289 -15.24 -18.34 17.73
C LYS A 289 -15.75 -18.51 16.30
N ASP A 290 -14.95 -18.02 15.34
CA ASP A 290 -15.25 -18.06 13.91
C ASP A 290 -14.62 -19.27 13.20
N ALA A 291 -13.78 -20.05 13.90
CA ALA A 291 -13.01 -21.14 13.33
C ALA A 291 -12.87 -22.27 14.35
N PRO A 292 -13.86 -23.20 14.45
CA PRO A 292 -13.84 -24.26 15.46
C PRO A 292 -12.69 -25.25 15.27
N ASN A 293 -12.11 -25.34 14.08
CA ASN A 293 -10.89 -26.12 13.80
C ASN A 293 -9.62 -25.48 14.39
N ASP A 294 -9.67 -24.22 14.81
CA ASP A 294 -8.56 -23.53 15.48
C ASP A 294 -8.62 -23.77 16.97
N LYS A 295 -7.92 -24.83 17.40
CA LYS A 295 -7.80 -25.24 18.79
C LYS A 295 -6.39 -24.94 19.30
N ARG A 296 -6.28 -24.16 20.39
CA ARG A 296 -4.99 -23.76 20.97
C ARG A 296 -5.00 -23.87 22.49
N TYR A 297 -3.82 -24.04 23.07
CA TYR A 297 -3.59 -23.82 24.49
C TYR A 297 -2.89 -22.48 24.70
N PHE A 298 -3.54 -21.59 25.44
CA PHE A 298 -2.95 -20.34 25.92
C PHE A 298 -2.57 -20.48 27.38
N THR A 299 -1.27 -20.35 27.68
CA THR A 299 -0.77 -20.36 29.05
C THR A 299 -0.45 -18.95 29.49
N ARG A 300 -1.04 -18.51 30.60
CA ARG A 300 -0.87 -17.18 31.20
C ARG A 300 -0.30 -17.34 32.60
N ALA A 301 0.81 -16.68 32.90
CA ALA A 301 1.44 -16.74 34.20
C ALA A 301 1.82 -15.35 34.71
N VAL A 302 1.63 -15.11 36.00
CA VAL A 302 2.05 -13.89 36.69
C VAL A 302 3.18 -14.24 37.63
N VAL A 303 4.34 -13.60 37.43
CA VAL A 303 5.51 -13.79 38.29
C VAL A 303 5.48 -12.76 39.40
N ARG A 304 5.36 -13.26 40.64
CA ARG A 304 5.51 -12.48 41.86
C ARG A 304 6.89 -12.79 42.44
N PRO A 305 7.78 -11.81 42.59
CA PRO A 305 9.15 -12.08 43.02
C PRO A 305 9.18 -12.60 44.47
N GLY A 306 10.00 -13.62 44.71
CA GLY A 306 10.39 -14.06 46.04
C GLY A 306 11.43 -13.13 46.67
N ARG A 307 11.93 -13.51 47.85
CA ARG A 307 13.00 -12.79 48.55
C ARG A 307 14.30 -12.90 47.77
N LEU A 308 14.78 -11.79 47.18
CA LEU A 308 16.11 -11.75 46.58
C LEU A 308 17.16 -12.03 47.66
N ARG A 309 18.14 -12.88 47.33
CA ARG A 309 19.39 -13.00 48.08
C ARG A 309 20.32 -11.89 47.62
N GLU A 310 21.04 -11.25 48.53
CA GLU A 310 21.92 -10.09 48.23
C GLU A 310 23.08 -10.45 47.29
N ASP A 311 23.36 -11.74 47.08
CA ASP A 311 24.53 -12.24 46.32
C ASP A 311 24.29 -12.46 44.80
N ILE A 312 23.07 -12.25 44.29
CA ILE A 312 22.70 -12.57 42.89
C ILE A 312 22.39 -11.28 42.12
N SER A 313 22.92 -11.14 40.91
CA SER A 313 22.58 -9.99 40.05
C SER A 313 21.11 -10.02 39.63
N THR A 314 20.50 -8.85 39.44
CA THR A 314 19.07 -8.74 39.08
C THR A 314 18.73 -9.47 37.78
N ALA A 315 19.65 -9.49 36.81
CA ALA A 315 19.49 -10.20 35.55
C ALA A 315 19.52 -11.73 35.74
N GLU A 316 20.45 -12.25 36.54
CA GLU A 316 20.51 -13.69 36.85
C GLU A 316 19.29 -14.17 37.62
N TYR A 317 18.79 -13.35 38.56
CA TYR A 317 17.55 -13.64 39.27
C TYR A 317 16.35 -13.75 38.30
N MET A 318 16.22 -12.80 37.36
CA MET A 318 15.16 -12.84 36.35
C MET A 318 15.27 -14.11 35.48
N ILE A 319 16.48 -14.45 35.03
CA ILE A 319 16.72 -15.65 34.22
C ILE A 319 16.34 -16.91 35.02
N SER A 320 16.77 -17.01 36.28
CA SER A 320 16.47 -18.16 37.13
C SER A 320 14.97 -18.34 37.37
N GLU A 321 14.23 -17.25 37.65
CA GLU A 321 12.78 -17.32 37.84
C GLU A 321 12.04 -17.60 36.53
N ALA A 322 12.49 -17.03 35.41
CA ALA A 322 11.93 -17.32 34.08
C ALA A 322 12.13 -18.80 33.71
N ASP A 323 13.32 -19.35 33.94
CA ASP A 323 13.64 -20.75 33.66
C ASP A 323 12.81 -21.72 34.52
N ARG A 324 12.68 -21.42 35.83
CA ARG A 324 11.85 -22.21 36.75
C ARG A 324 10.40 -22.24 36.29
N LEU A 325 9.82 -21.07 36.02
CA LEU A 325 8.43 -20.94 35.61
C LEU A 325 8.16 -21.54 34.24
N MET A 326 9.08 -21.41 33.29
CA MET A 326 8.96 -22.07 32.00
C MET A 326 9.01 -23.58 32.11
N THR A 327 9.84 -24.12 32.99
CA THR A 327 9.88 -25.57 33.25
C THR A 327 8.53 -26.03 33.79
N ASP A 328 7.99 -25.35 34.80
CA ASP A 328 6.67 -25.64 35.36
C ASP A 328 5.54 -25.56 34.29
N ILE A 329 5.59 -24.55 33.40
CA ILE A 329 4.64 -24.39 32.30
C ILE A 329 4.73 -25.56 31.31
N LEU A 330 5.94 -25.92 30.89
CA LEU A 330 6.15 -27.00 29.92
C LEU A 330 5.75 -28.36 30.51
N ASP A 331 6.04 -28.60 31.79
CA ASP A 331 5.65 -29.81 32.50
C ASP A 331 4.11 -29.90 32.62
N ALA A 332 3.44 -28.79 32.97
CA ALA A 332 1.98 -28.72 33.00
C ALA A 332 1.34 -28.96 31.62
N MET A 333 1.95 -28.44 30.55
CA MET A 333 1.51 -28.68 29.17
C MET A 333 1.76 -30.13 28.73
N GLU A 334 2.86 -30.76 29.16
CA GLU A 334 3.15 -32.18 28.88
C GLU A 334 2.12 -33.11 29.53
N ILE A 335 1.69 -32.80 30.77
CA ILE A 335 0.64 -33.56 31.48
C ILE A 335 -0.70 -33.49 30.73
N VAL A 336 -1.06 -32.32 30.21
CA VAL A 336 -2.34 -32.12 29.49
C VAL A 336 -2.30 -32.69 28.06
N GLY A 337 -1.12 -32.75 27.45
CA GLY A 337 -0.87 -33.38 26.16
C GLY A 337 -1.31 -32.57 24.95
N ASN A 338 -0.83 -32.96 23.77
CA ASN A 338 -1.03 -32.26 22.50
C ASN A 338 -2.35 -32.66 21.79
N ASN A 339 -3.49 -32.42 22.43
CA ASN A 339 -4.84 -32.81 21.97
C ASN A 339 -5.32 -32.13 20.67
N ASN A 340 -4.65 -32.37 19.54
CA ASN A 340 -4.83 -31.71 18.23
C ASN A 340 -4.74 -30.18 18.29
N SER A 341 -3.97 -29.65 19.24
CA SER A 341 -3.70 -28.22 19.33
C SER A 341 -2.69 -27.77 18.27
N ASP A 342 -2.80 -26.51 17.86
CA ASP A 342 -1.90 -25.86 16.92
C ASP A 342 -1.62 -24.42 17.37
N MET A 343 -0.42 -23.92 17.14
CA MET A 343 0.02 -22.56 17.56
C MET A 343 -0.23 -22.22 19.04
N ASN A 344 0.28 -23.05 19.95
CA ASN A 344 0.18 -22.76 21.39
C ASN A 344 0.99 -21.51 21.76
N HIS A 345 0.54 -20.79 22.78
CA HIS A 345 1.11 -19.49 23.15
C HIS A 345 1.31 -19.36 24.66
N ILE A 346 2.47 -18.82 25.05
CA ILE A 346 2.83 -18.58 26.45
C ILE A 346 2.95 -17.08 26.71
N PHE A 347 2.36 -16.59 27.80
CA PHE A 347 2.52 -15.20 28.24
C PHE A 347 2.90 -15.14 29.71
N ILE A 348 3.96 -14.37 29.98
CA ILE A 348 4.56 -14.21 31.30
C ILE A 348 4.58 -12.72 31.65
N ASN A 349 3.96 -12.36 32.78
CA ASN A 349 3.93 -10.99 33.27
C ASN A 349 4.74 -10.85 34.55
N PHE A 350 5.83 -10.08 34.49
CA PHE A 350 6.63 -9.74 35.66
C PHE A 350 6.03 -8.52 36.36
N SER A 351 5.61 -8.70 37.61
CA SER A 351 5.01 -7.62 38.41
C SER A 351 6.04 -6.65 39.03
N ALA A 352 7.31 -7.05 39.10
CA ALA A 352 8.38 -6.26 39.70
C ALA A 352 8.99 -5.25 38.72
N VAL A 353 9.51 -4.15 39.27
CA VAL A 353 10.31 -3.17 38.53
C VAL A 353 11.78 -3.56 38.66
N PHE A 354 12.47 -3.69 37.52
CA PHE A 354 13.88 -4.06 37.47
C PHE A 354 14.73 -2.90 36.90
N PRO A 355 15.84 -2.53 37.55
CA PRO A 355 16.74 -1.48 37.05
C PRO A 355 17.71 -2.04 36.00
N MET A 356 17.22 -2.27 34.77
CA MET A 356 18.00 -2.89 33.69
C MET A 356 17.72 -2.21 32.36
N ALA A 357 18.71 -2.21 31.47
CA ALA A 357 18.56 -1.64 30.12
C ALA A 357 17.98 -2.67 29.12
N PRO A 358 17.32 -2.25 28.02
CA PRO A 358 16.75 -3.16 27.03
C PRO A 358 17.75 -4.13 26.39
N GLN A 359 19.00 -3.69 26.19
CA GLN A 359 20.05 -4.51 25.58
C GLN A 359 20.45 -5.69 26.50
N GLU A 360 20.50 -5.45 27.81
CA GLU A 360 20.79 -6.50 28.80
C GLU A 360 19.67 -7.54 28.86
N VAL A 361 18.42 -7.12 28.66
CA VAL A 361 17.26 -8.02 28.55
C VAL A 361 17.36 -8.90 27.29
N GLU A 362 17.77 -8.32 26.17
CA GLU A 362 17.93 -9.05 24.90
C GLU A 362 19.03 -10.12 25.01
N GLU A 363 20.19 -9.76 25.56
CA GLU A 363 21.29 -10.71 25.81
C GLU A 363 20.89 -11.82 26.80
N ALA A 364 20.17 -11.47 27.87
CA ALA A 364 19.68 -12.44 28.85
C ALA A 364 18.70 -13.46 28.23
N LEU A 365 17.87 -13.02 27.28
CA LEU A 365 16.89 -13.87 26.60
C LEU A 365 17.46 -14.68 25.44
N ALA A 366 18.65 -14.34 24.91
CA ALA A 366 19.29 -15.13 23.86
C ALA A 366 19.52 -16.59 24.29
N GLY A 367 19.98 -16.81 25.53
CA GLY A 367 20.21 -18.15 26.08
C GLY A 367 18.95 -18.93 26.46
N PHE A 368 17.82 -18.24 26.63
CA PHE A 368 16.53 -18.84 26.99
C PHE A 368 15.97 -19.72 25.86
N LEU A 369 16.17 -19.30 24.61
CA LEU A 369 15.62 -19.97 23.43
C LEU A 369 16.30 -21.29 23.10
N ASP A 370 17.62 -21.34 23.28
CA ASP A 370 18.41 -22.55 23.04
C ASP A 370 18.05 -23.68 24.04
N ARG A 371 17.71 -23.31 25.28
CA ARG A 371 17.35 -24.27 26.34
C ARG A 371 15.97 -24.89 26.13
N PHE A 372 14.95 -24.07 25.84
CA PHE A 372 13.55 -24.52 25.82
C PHE A 372 12.98 -24.75 24.42
N GLY A 373 13.61 -24.24 23.37
CA GLY A 373 13.06 -24.26 22.00
C GLY A 373 12.67 -25.64 21.49
N ARG A 374 13.48 -26.68 21.77
CA ARG A 374 13.17 -28.06 21.37
C ARG A 374 11.95 -28.65 22.11
N ARG A 375 11.80 -28.36 23.41
CA ARG A 375 10.64 -28.80 24.21
C ARG A 375 9.38 -28.06 23.78
N ALA A 376 9.47 -26.73 23.66
CA ALA A 376 8.39 -25.87 23.19
C ALA A 376 7.88 -26.27 21.79
N TRP A 377 8.79 -26.60 20.86
CA TRP A 377 8.42 -27.07 19.52
C TRP A 377 7.67 -28.40 19.54
N ARG A 378 8.08 -29.36 20.37
CA ARG A 378 7.35 -30.63 20.54
C ARG A 378 5.93 -30.40 21.04
N LEU A 379 5.73 -29.39 21.89
CA LEU A 379 4.42 -28.96 22.39
C LEU A 379 3.70 -27.98 21.45
N ARG A 380 4.19 -27.78 20.22
CA ARG A 380 3.63 -26.88 19.20
C ARG A 380 3.44 -25.43 19.68
N VAL A 381 4.33 -24.96 20.56
CA VAL A 381 4.38 -23.57 21.00
C VAL A 381 5.06 -22.75 19.90
N THR A 382 4.31 -21.84 19.28
CA THR A 382 4.80 -20.99 18.17
C THR A 382 5.13 -19.57 18.61
N GLY A 383 4.63 -19.14 19.77
CA GLY A 383 4.85 -17.80 20.28
C GLY A 383 4.99 -17.76 21.81
N ALA A 384 5.89 -16.91 22.29
CA ALA A 384 6.03 -16.58 23.70
C ALA A 384 6.12 -15.06 23.88
N GLU A 385 5.49 -14.54 24.91
CA GLU A 385 5.42 -13.11 25.19
C GLU A 385 5.79 -12.85 26.65
N ILE A 386 6.74 -11.94 26.86
CA ILE A 386 7.25 -11.61 28.18
C ILE A 386 7.08 -10.11 28.42
N ARG A 387 6.41 -9.73 29.50
CA ARG A 387 6.21 -8.34 29.90
C ARG A 387 7.02 -8.04 31.15
N ILE A 388 7.89 -7.03 31.08
CA ILE A 388 8.87 -6.66 32.12
C ILE A 388 8.79 -5.15 32.33
N ILE A 389 8.86 -4.66 33.58
CA ILE A 389 8.92 -3.22 33.84
C ILE A 389 10.37 -2.85 34.14
N CYS A 390 10.97 -2.03 33.27
CA CYS A 390 12.35 -1.55 33.40
C CYS A 390 12.37 -0.10 33.91
N THR A 391 13.49 0.38 34.44
CA THR A 391 13.69 1.81 34.72
C THR A 391 14.66 2.41 33.71
N ASP A 392 14.32 3.59 33.17
CA ASP A 392 15.23 4.38 32.35
C ASP A 392 16.37 4.95 33.20
N SER A 393 17.42 5.45 32.55
CA SER A 393 18.53 6.25 33.09
C SER A 393 18.08 7.39 34.03
N ASN A 394 16.86 7.90 33.85
CA ASN A 394 16.23 8.93 34.68
C ASN A 394 15.44 8.38 35.88
N GLY A 395 15.44 7.07 36.13
CA GLY A 395 14.68 6.41 37.19
C GLY A 395 13.18 6.27 36.92
N MET A 396 12.68 6.74 35.78
CA MET A 396 11.28 6.55 35.39
C MET A 396 11.03 5.12 34.90
N PRO A 397 10.03 4.41 35.45
CA PRO A 397 9.73 3.06 35.02
C PRO A 397 8.93 3.06 33.71
N TYR A 398 9.33 2.23 32.75
CA TYR A 398 8.61 1.98 31.52
C TYR A 398 8.45 0.46 31.27
N PRO A 399 7.28 0.03 30.76
CA PRO A 399 7.05 -1.36 30.42
C PRO A 399 7.72 -1.73 29.09
N LEU A 400 8.50 -2.79 29.13
CA LEU A 400 9.12 -3.45 27.99
C LEU A 400 8.42 -4.79 27.73
N ARG A 401 8.12 -5.07 26.47
CA ARG A 401 7.50 -6.32 26.05
C ARG A 401 8.35 -7.00 24.99
N VAL A 402 8.65 -8.27 25.22
CA VAL A 402 9.41 -9.12 24.30
C VAL A 402 8.48 -10.14 23.70
N ILE A 403 8.38 -10.16 22.37
CA ILE A 403 7.60 -11.13 21.60
C ILE A 403 8.59 -12.03 20.87
N ILE A 404 8.44 -13.32 21.08
CA ILE A 404 9.29 -14.35 20.49
C ILE A 404 8.39 -15.23 19.62
N ASN A 405 8.61 -15.21 18.31
CA ASN A 405 7.85 -16.00 17.36
C ASN A 405 8.75 -17.04 16.68
N ASN A 406 8.25 -18.27 16.55
CA ASN A 406 8.88 -19.37 15.83
C ASN A 406 7.85 -20.03 14.90
N THR A 407 7.64 -19.42 13.73
CA THR A 407 6.63 -19.85 12.75
C THR A 407 7.11 -20.99 11.84
N SER A 408 8.41 -21.09 11.58
CA SER A 408 9.00 -22.06 10.65
C SER A 408 9.68 -23.26 11.33
N GLY A 409 9.84 -23.23 12.65
CA GLY A 409 10.55 -24.24 13.44
C GLY A 409 12.07 -24.06 13.48
N PHE A 410 12.63 -23.21 12.60
CA PHE A 410 14.07 -22.97 12.48
C PHE A 410 14.46 -21.50 12.63
N ILE A 411 13.59 -20.55 12.25
CA ILE A 411 13.84 -19.11 12.37
C ILE A 411 13.07 -18.59 13.57
N ILE A 412 13.80 -18.19 14.61
CA ILE A 412 13.26 -17.52 15.78
C ILE A 412 13.39 -16.01 15.58
N GLN A 413 12.27 -15.31 15.67
CA GLN A 413 12.21 -13.86 15.60
C GLN A 413 11.94 -13.31 17.01
N VAL A 414 12.90 -12.55 17.53
CA VAL A 414 12.79 -11.85 18.81
C VAL A 414 12.52 -10.38 18.53
N GLU A 415 11.42 -9.87 19.05
CA GLU A 415 10.96 -8.50 18.84
C GLU A 415 10.80 -7.82 20.20
N LEU A 416 11.49 -6.70 20.39
CA LEU A 416 11.42 -5.91 21.60
C LEU A 416 10.56 -4.65 21.37
N TYR A 417 9.67 -4.37 22.32
CA TYR A 417 8.74 -3.25 22.29
C TYR A 417 8.74 -2.46 23.60
N GLU A 418 8.68 -1.14 23.50
CA GLU A 418 8.23 -0.23 24.54
C GLU A 418 6.71 -0.09 24.46
N GLU A 419 5.99 -0.10 25.58
CA GLU A 419 4.61 0.41 25.57
C GLU A 419 4.67 1.94 25.74
N ARG A 420 4.32 2.69 24.68
CA ARG A 420 4.24 4.16 24.71
C ARG A 420 2.82 4.63 24.49
N LYS A 421 2.48 5.75 25.12
CA LYS A 421 1.19 6.41 24.91
C LYS A 421 1.23 7.25 23.63
N SER A 422 0.20 7.13 22.78
CA SER A 422 0.09 7.95 21.56
C SER A 422 -0.26 9.42 21.89
N ASP A 423 0.20 10.34 21.05
CA ASP A 423 -0.07 11.78 21.17
C ASP A 423 -1.51 12.15 20.74
N LYS A 424 -2.11 11.38 19.82
CA LYS A 424 -3.44 11.66 19.24
C LYS A 424 -4.58 10.91 19.92
N GLY A 425 -4.28 9.78 20.54
CA GLY A 425 -5.23 8.94 21.26
C GLY A 425 -4.67 8.59 22.62
N ASN A 426 -5.50 8.61 23.66
CA ASN A 426 -5.11 8.25 25.04
C ASN A 426 -4.78 6.73 25.19
N GLN A 427 -4.36 6.07 24.11
CA GLN A 427 -4.12 4.64 23.95
C GLN A 427 -2.62 4.33 24.03
N TRP A 428 -2.31 3.14 24.54
CA TRP A 428 -0.94 2.63 24.59
C TRP A 428 -0.67 1.75 23.37
N LEU A 429 0.44 2.04 22.70
CA LEU A 429 0.90 1.38 21.48
C LEU A 429 2.24 0.68 21.73
N PHE A 430 2.48 -0.40 20.99
CA PHE A 430 3.81 -1.00 20.91
C PHE A 430 4.74 -0.15 20.05
N HIS A 431 5.87 0.27 20.62
CA HIS A 431 6.93 0.98 19.92
C HIS A 431 8.16 0.07 19.85
N SER A 432 8.65 -0.27 18.67
CA SER A 432 9.73 -1.25 18.54
C SER A 432 11.07 -0.64 18.98
N ILE A 433 11.78 -1.31 19.88
CA ILE A 433 13.13 -0.94 20.33
C ILE A 433 14.06 -2.13 20.06
N GLY A 434 14.80 -2.13 18.95
CA GLY A 434 15.69 -3.27 18.63
C GLY A 434 16.83 -2.88 17.67
N GLY A 435 18.04 -3.35 17.99
CA GLY A 435 19.35 -2.83 17.53
C GLY A 435 19.88 -3.28 16.16
N ASN A 436 19.05 -3.75 15.23
CA ASN A 436 19.47 -3.96 13.82
C ASN A 436 18.30 -3.73 12.86
N THR A 437 17.93 -2.47 12.63
CA THR A 437 17.15 -1.97 11.47
C THR A 437 15.73 -2.50 11.19
N LYS A 438 15.18 -3.49 11.90
CA LYS A 438 13.84 -4.04 11.60
C LYS A 438 12.78 -3.62 12.61
N ILE A 439 11.78 -2.89 12.11
CA ILE A 439 10.55 -2.60 12.84
C ILE A 439 9.72 -3.90 12.91
N GLY A 440 9.53 -4.42 14.12
CA GLY A 440 8.82 -5.70 14.36
C GLY A 440 7.31 -5.68 14.06
N SER A 441 6.69 -6.86 14.08
CA SER A 441 5.32 -7.14 13.62
C SER A 441 4.17 -6.40 14.31
N MET A 442 4.31 -6.14 15.61
CA MET A 442 3.31 -5.46 16.43
C MET A 442 3.49 -3.93 16.51
N HIS A 443 4.40 -3.34 15.73
CA HIS A 443 4.68 -1.90 15.77
C HIS A 443 3.43 -1.01 15.56
N LEU A 444 3.30 0.03 16.37
CA LEU A 444 2.18 0.98 16.41
C LEU A 444 0.79 0.34 16.59
N ARG A 445 0.72 -0.89 17.11
CA ARG A 445 -0.57 -1.52 17.45
C ARG A 445 -0.94 -1.28 18.91
N PRO A 446 -2.23 -1.19 19.24
CA PRO A 446 -2.69 -1.12 20.62
C PRO A 446 -2.24 -2.33 21.44
N VAL A 447 -1.88 -2.13 22.71
CA VAL A 447 -1.47 -3.23 23.61
C VAL A 447 -2.59 -4.25 23.81
N SER A 448 -3.86 -3.82 23.69
CA SER A 448 -5.06 -4.65 23.80
C SER A 448 -5.41 -5.44 22.53
N THR A 449 -4.56 -5.43 21.50
CA THR A 449 -4.82 -6.16 20.24
C THR A 449 -5.08 -7.64 20.52
N PRO A 450 -6.25 -8.18 20.12
CA PRO A 450 -6.59 -9.57 20.33
C PRO A 450 -5.79 -10.51 19.42
N TYR A 451 -5.56 -11.73 19.88
CA TYR A 451 -4.95 -12.79 19.08
C TYR A 451 -5.89 -13.20 17.95
N GLU A 452 -5.34 -13.33 16.74
CA GLU A 452 -6.12 -13.68 15.55
C GLU A 452 -6.33 -15.19 15.42
N ASN A 453 -7.50 -15.56 14.90
CA ASN A 453 -7.84 -16.95 14.59
C ASN A 453 -7.09 -17.39 13.31
N LYS A 454 -6.72 -18.68 13.21
CA LYS A 454 -5.95 -19.28 12.10
C LYS A 454 -6.62 -19.07 10.74
N GLY A 455 -7.95 -18.92 10.74
CA GLY A 455 -8.76 -18.70 9.55
C GLY A 455 -9.12 -17.24 9.26
N ALA A 456 -8.71 -16.24 10.04
CA ALA A 456 -9.21 -14.86 9.90
C ALA A 456 -8.97 -14.24 8.51
N LEU A 457 -7.91 -14.67 7.82
CA LEU A 457 -7.59 -14.26 6.45
C LEU A 457 -8.46 -14.95 5.39
N GLN A 458 -8.92 -16.19 5.65
CA GLN A 458 -9.60 -16.99 4.65
C GLN A 458 -10.95 -16.40 4.21
N PRO A 459 -11.81 -15.85 5.09
CA PRO A 459 -13.00 -15.11 4.68
C PRO A 459 -12.68 -13.90 3.80
N LYS A 460 -11.58 -13.18 4.07
CA LYS A 460 -11.15 -12.05 3.23
C LYS A 460 -10.71 -12.54 1.85
N ARG A 461 -9.89 -13.59 1.79
CA ARG A 461 -9.53 -14.26 0.53
C ARG A 461 -10.74 -14.74 -0.26
N TYR A 462 -11.67 -15.40 0.41
CA TYR A 462 -12.91 -15.88 -0.19
C TYR A 462 -13.74 -14.73 -0.78
N LYS A 463 -13.89 -13.61 -0.06
CA LYS A 463 -14.56 -12.41 -0.58
C LYS A 463 -13.87 -11.85 -1.82
N ALA A 464 -12.53 -11.80 -1.85
CA ALA A 464 -11.77 -11.37 -3.02
C ALA A 464 -11.97 -12.34 -4.21
N HIS A 465 -11.91 -13.65 -3.98
CA HIS A 465 -12.09 -14.65 -5.03
C HIS A 465 -13.50 -14.68 -5.62
N ILE A 466 -14.55 -14.44 -4.82
CA ILE A 466 -15.91 -14.28 -5.36
C ILE A 466 -15.98 -13.10 -6.34
N MET A 467 -15.21 -12.04 -6.09
CA MET A 467 -15.10 -10.89 -6.97
C MET A 467 -14.15 -11.13 -8.16
N GLY A 468 -13.56 -12.33 -8.26
CA GLY A 468 -12.69 -12.73 -9.36
C GLY A 468 -11.28 -12.13 -9.30
N THR A 469 -10.75 -11.83 -8.10
CA THR A 469 -9.40 -11.28 -7.89
C THR A 469 -8.67 -12.00 -6.74
N GLN A 470 -7.35 -11.92 -6.71
CA GLN A 470 -6.55 -12.37 -5.56
C GLN A 470 -6.68 -11.41 -4.37
N TYR A 471 -6.47 -11.93 -3.16
CA TYR A 471 -6.44 -11.08 -1.98
C TYR A 471 -5.20 -10.19 -1.96
N VAL A 472 -5.36 -8.96 -1.48
CA VAL A 472 -4.35 -7.90 -1.58
C VAL A 472 -2.99 -8.30 -1.00
N TYR A 473 -2.95 -9.04 0.11
CA TYR A 473 -1.69 -9.50 0.73
C TYR A 473 -1.08 -10.74 0.09
N ASP A 474 -1.76 -11.39 -0.85
CA ASP A 474 -1.20 -12.52 -1.59
C ASP A 474 -0.41 -12.04 -2.83
N PHE A 475 -0.52 -10.76 -3.24
CA PHE A 475 0.23 -10.21 -4.38
C PHE A 475 1.76 -10.22 -4.22
N PRO A 476 2.36 -9.87 -3.07
CA PRO A 476 3.82 -10.00 -2.89
C PRO A 476 4.32 -11.42 -3.22
N GLU A 477 3.54 -12.46 -2.92
CA GLU A 477 3.86 -13.84 -3.30
C GLU A 477 3.87 -14.05 -4.82
N LEU A 478 2.88 -13.52 -5.52
CA LEU A 478 2.82 -13.58 -6.99
C LEU A 478 4.02 -12.88 -7.63
N PHE A 479 4.44 -11.72 -7.09
CA PHE A 479 5.64 -11.03 -7.56
C PHE A 479 6.90 -11.86 -7.35
N ARG A 480 7.05 -12.53 -6.19
CA ARG A 480 8.17 -13.43 -5.94
C ARG A 480 8.23 -14.55 -6.98
N GLN A 481 7.12 -15.24 -7.21
CA GLN A 481 7.04 -16.35 -8.16
C GLN A 481 7.32 -15.89 -9.60
N ALA A 482 6.82 -14.72 -9.99
CA ALA A 482 7.10 -14.14 -11.31
C ALA A 482 8.59 -13.83 -11.50
N ILE A 483 9.26 -13.30 -10.47
CA ILE A 483 10.71 -13.02 -10.49
C ILE A 483 11.52 -14.33 -10.51
N GLU A 484 11.11 -15.33 -9.73
CA GLU A 484 11.71 -16.68 -9.78
C GLU A 484 11.61 -17.29 -11.19
N ASN A 485 10.47 -17.14 -11.85
CA ASN A 485 10.27 -17.61 -13.22
C ASN A 485 11.13 -16.84 -14.23
N SER A 486 11.29 -15.52 -14.04
CA SER A 486 12.22 -14.70 -14.84
C SER A 486 13.66 -15.20 -14.71
N TRP A 487 14.13 -15.50 -13.49
CA TRP A 487 15.45 -16.12 -13.28
C TRP A 487 15.57 -17.48 -13.97
N LYS A 488 14.58 -18.37 -13.83
CA LYS A 488 14.60 -19.69 -14.47
C LYS A 488 14.72 -19.57 -16.00
N ALA A 489 13.98 -18.66 -16.61
CA ALA A 489 14.02 -18.42 -18.05
C ALA A 489 15.39 -17.90 -18.51
N ILE A 490 15.97 -16.94 -17.78
CA ILE A 490 17.27 -16.36 -18.14
C ILE A 490 18.43 -17.33 -17.87
N VAL A 491 18.43 -18.07 -16.75
CA VAL A 491 19.48 -19.06 -16.44
C VAL A 491 19.48 -20.21 -17.45
N ALA A 492 18.31 -20.59 -17.97
CA ALA A 492 18.21 -21.58 -19.04
C ALA A 492 18.88 -21.10 -20.34
N GLN A 493 18.84 -19.80 -20.63
CA GLN A 493 19.51 -19.19 -21.78
C GLN A 493 20.99 -18.89 -21.51
N HIS A 494 21.34 -18.53 -20.28
CA HIS A 494 22.67 -18.11 -19.85
C HIS A 494 23.11 -18.82 -18.55
N PRO A 495 23.73 -20.01 -18.65
CA PRO A 495 24.16 -20.79 -17.49
C PRO A 495 25.15 -20.04 -16.57
N ALA A 496 25.91 -19.08 -17.09
CA ALA A 496 26.89 -18.28 -16.33
C ALA A 496 26.26 -17.35 -15.28
N LEU A 497 24.95 -17.07 -15.36
CA LEU A 497 24.25 -16.22 -14.39
C LEU A 497 23.70 -17.01 -13.19
N LYS A 498 23.82 -18.33 -13.20
CA LYS A 498 23.32 -19.21 -12.14
C LYS A 498 23.90 -18.86 -10.77
N ASP A 499 25.18 -18.49 -10.71
CA ASP A 499 25.85 -18.14 -9.45
C ASP A 499 25.31 -16.84 -8.81
N LYS A 500 24.62 -16.01 -9.59
CA LYS A 500 23.99 -14.76 -9.13
C LYS A 500 22.51 -14.94 -8.76
N GLN A 501 21.95 -16.12 -9.01
CA GLN A 501 20.56 -16.41 -8.68
C GLN A 501 20.41 -16.48 -7.15
N PRO A 502 19.49 -15.70 -6.55
CA PRO A 502 19.24 -15.78 -5.11
C PRO A 502 18.64 -17.14 -4.74
N VAL A 503 18.83 -17.54 -3.48
CA VAL A 503 18.20 -18.76 -2.93
C VAL A 503 16.67 -18.62 -3.02
N GLN A 504 15.98 -19.75 -3.25
CA GLN A 504 14.52 -19.77 -3.33
C GLN A 504 13.91 -19.14 -2.07
N GLY A 505 12.96 -18.22 -2.25
CA GLY A 505 12.40 -17.41 -1.16
C GLY A 505 13.05 -16.03 -0.97
N GLU A 506 14.33 -15.84 -1.33
CA GLU A 506 15.08 -14.58 -1.15
C GLU A 506 15.08 -13.67 -2.40
N CYS A 507 14.26 -13.98 -3.41
CA CYS A 507 14.13 -13.18 -4.63
C CYS A 507 13.57 -11.77 -4.36
N ILE A 508 12.74 -11.63 -3.34
CA ILE A 508 12.18 -10.35 -2.91
C ILE A 508 12.29 -10.17 -1.40
N GLU A 509 12.56 -8.95 -1.00
CA GLU A 509 12.37 -8.44 0.35
C GLU A 509 11.32 -7.35 0.26
N TYR A 510 10.26 -7.42 1.06
CA TYR A 510 9.21 -6.40 1.07
C TYR A 510 8.95 -5.90 2.49
N SER A 511 8.60 -4.63 2.58
CA SER A 511 8.17 -3.99 3.82
C SER A 511 6.89 -3.23 3.53
N GLU A 512 5.88 -3.42 4.39
CA GLU A 512 4.61 -2.72 4.24
C GLU A 512 4.79 -1.24 4.62
N LEU A 513 4.10 -0.36 3.91
CA LEU A 513 4.10 1.07 4.17
C LEU A 513 2.85 1.44 4.97
N VAL A 514 3.03 2.11 6.10
CA VAL A 514 1.93 2.58 6.97
C VAL A 514 2.17 4.04 7.33
N VAL A 515 1.09 4.80 7.58
CA VAL A 515 1.19 6.19 8.04
C VAL A 515 1.44 6.22 9.55
N ASP A 516 2.48 6.92 9.99
CA ASP A 516 2.79 7.14 11.41
C ASP A 516 1.97 8.29 12.04
N ASP A 517 2.15 8.52 13.35
CA ASP A 517 1.46 9.58 14.09
C ASP A 517 1.82 10.99 13.61
N SER A 518 3.00 11.18 13.03
CA SER A 518 3.44 12.46 12.42
C SER A 518 2.94 12.64 10.99
N ASP A 519 2.11 11.72 10.51
CA ASP A 519 1.63 11.72 9.14
C ASP A 519 2.79 11.60 8.14
N ASN A 520 3.74 10.69 8.38
CA ASN A 520 4.77 10.25 7.44
C ASN A 520 4.62 8.75 7.12
N LEU A 521 5.22 8.28 6.02
CA LEU A 521 5.26 6.85 5.73
C LEU A 521 6.41 6.18 6.49
N ALA A 522 6.08 5.10 7.20
CA ALA A 522 7.03 4.22 7.86
C ALA A 522 6.98 2.82 7.25
N GLU A 523 8.14 2.18 7.13
CA GLU A 523 8.28 0.79 6.70
C GLU A 523 8.04 -0.12 7.92
N VAL A 524 7.06 -1.02 7.84
CA VAL A 524 6.69 -1.94 8.93
C VAL A 524 6.60 -3.36 8.39
N ASN A 525 7.02 -4.34 9.21
CA ASN A 525 6.92 -5.75 8.86
C ASN A 525 5.85 -6.44 9.70
N ARG A 526 4.57 -6.14 9.42
CA ARG A 526 3.41 -6.59 10.21
C ARG A 526 2.69 -7.79 9.58
N GLU A 527 1.89 -8.47 10.40
CA GLU A 527 1.05 -9.59 9.95
C GLU A 527 0.06 -9.17 8.84
N PRO A 528 -0.10 -9.98 7.77
CA PRO A 528 -1.04 -9.72 6.69
C PRO A 528 -2.48 -9.49 7.17
N GLY A 529 -3.23 -8.67 6.42
CA GLY A 529 -4.67 -8.47 6.61
C GLY A 529 -5.08 -7.61 7.81
N THR A 530 -4.13 -6.90 8.41
CA THR A 530 -4.33 -6.00 9.56
C THR A 530 -4.36 -4.52 9.18
N ASN A 531 -4.67 -4.22 7.92
CA ASN A 531 -4.83 -2.86 7.43
C ASN A 531 -6.00 -2.14 8.12
N THR A 532 -5.73 -0.91 8.53
CA THR A 532 -6.72 0.01 9.13
C THR A 532 -7.52 0.79 8.08
N ILE A 533 -7.00 0.88 6.86
CA ILE A 533 -7.60 1.59 5.73
C ILE A 533 -7.77 0.65 4.52
N GLY A 534 -8.62 1.03 3.57
CA GLY A 534 -8.89 0.25 2.35
C GLY A 534 -7.80 0.29 1.28
N MET A 535 -6.57 0.66 1.63
CA MET A 535 -5.42 0.77 0.73
C MET A 535 -4.16 0.25 1.42
N VAL A 536 -3.36 -0.54 0.72
CA VAL A 536 -2.11 -1.12 1.22
C VAL A 536 -0.98 -0.76 0.26
N GLY A 537 0.24 -0.59 0.79
CA GLY A 537 1.41 -0.32 -0.02
C GLY A 537 2.62 -1.06 0.49
N TRP A 538 3.56 -1.38 -0.40
CA TRP A 538 4.81 -2.05 -0.05
C TRP A 538 5.98 -1.39 -0.77
N LEU A 539 7.09 -1.23 -0.06
CA LEU A 539 8.39 -1.05 -0.67
C LEU A 539 8.99 -2.43 -0.92
N ILE A 540 9.22 -2.77 -2.19
CA ILE A 540 9.77 -4.06 -2.58
C ILE A 540 11.19 -3.86 -3.10
N THR A 541 12.13 -4.61 -2.54
CA THR A 541 13.48 -4.79 -3.06
C THR A 541 13.56 -6.16 -3.73
N ALA A 542 13.58 -6.18 -5.06
CA ALA A 542 13.59 -7.39 -5.88
C ALA A 542 14.97 -7.61 -6.51
N LYS A 543 15.55 -8.79 -6.34
CA LYS A 543 16.77 -9.21 -7.05
C LYS A 543 16.35 -9.80 -8.39
N THR A 544 16.43 -9.02 -9.48
CA THR A 544 16.07 -9.47 -10.84
C THR A 544 17.31 -9.82 -11.66
N PRO A 545 17.21 -10.55 -12.78
CA PRO A 545 18.37 -10.91 -13.61
C PRO A 545 19.17 -9.69 -14.09
N GLU A 546 18.50 -8.57 -14.36
CA GLU A 546 19.10 -7.32 -14.83
C GLU A 546 19.78 -6.55 -13.69
N TYR A 547 19.24 -6.67 -12.47
CA TYR A 547 19.77 -6.06 -11.25
C TYR A 547 19.93 -7.11 -10.14
N PRO A 548 20.94 -8.01 -10.21
CA PRO A 548 21.10 -9.09 -9.23
C PRO A 548 21.37 -8.59 -7.81
N ARG A 549 21.86 -7.36 -7.67
CA ARG A 549 22.07 -6.69 -6.37
C ARG A 549 20.78 -6.16 -5.74
N GLY A 550 19.68 -6.17 -6.48
CA GLY A 550 18.39 -5.63 -6.05
C GLY A 550 18.02 -4.33 -6.76
N ARG A 551 16.75 -4.23 -7.17
CA ARG A 551 16.08 -3.00 -7.59
C ARG A 551 14.89 -2.74 -6.67
N ARG A 552 14.52 -1.47 -6.48
CA ARG A 552 13.38 -1.10 -5.62
C ARG A 552 12.21 -0.56 -6.44
N PHE A 553 11.00 -0.85 -5.99
CA PHE A 553 9.77 -0.25 -6.52
C PHE A 553 8.68 -0.26 -5.45
N ILE A 554 7.67 0.59 -5.63
CA ILE A 554 6.52 0.67 -4.73
C ILE A 554 5.31 0.03 -5.40
N ILE A 555 4.64 -0.86 -4.68
CA ILE A 555 3.31 -1.36 -5.03
C ILE A 555 2.29 -0.64 -4.15
N VAL A 556 1.19 -0.17 -4.74
CA VAL A 556 0.00 0.34 -4.04
C VAL A 556 -1.20 -0.45 -4.52
N ALA A 557 -2.07 -0.90 -3.62
CA ALA A 557 -3.19 -1.77 -3.96
C ALA A 557 -4.42 -1.48 -3.10
N ASN A 558 -5.60 -1.48 -3.72
CA ASN A 558 -6.86 -1.41 -2.97
C ASN A 558 -7.14 -2.74 -2.28
N ASP A 559 -7.67 -2.69 -1.05
CA ASP A 559 -8.28 -3.86 -0.42
C ASP A 559 -9.78 -3.89 -0.75
N ILE A 560 -10.16 -4.69 -1.75
CA ILE A 560 -11.56 -4.84 -2.18
C ILE A 560 -12.46 -5.37 -1.05
N THR A 561 -11.89 -6.05 -0.05
CA THR A 561 -12.63 -6.61 1.09
C THR A 561 -12.99 -5.56 2.14
N PHE A 562 -12.33 -4.39 2.09
CA PHE A 562 -12.54 -3.27 3.00
C PHE A 562 -13.43 -2.21 2.34
N LYS A 563 -14.67 -2.07 2.81
CA LYS A 563 -15.67 -1.11 2.26
C LYS A 563 -15.65 -1.10 0.72
N ILE A 564 -15.74 -2.28 0.09
CA ILE A 564 -15.74 -2.52 -1.38
C ILE A 564 -14.56 -1.89 -2.14
N GLY A 565 -13.43 -1.64 -1.46
CA GLY A 565 -12.26 -0.98 -2.05
C GLY A 565 -12.51 0.48 -2.40
N SER A 566 -13.47 1.15 -1.74
CA SER A 566 -13.82 2.55 -2.00
C SER A 566 -12.75 3.53 -1.50
N PHE A 567 -12.53 4.59 -2.29
CA PHE A 567 -11.60 5.67 -1.97
C PHE A 567 -12.25 6.67 -0.99
N GLY A 568 -11.83 6.63 0.27
CA GLY A 568 -12.09 7.68 1.25
C GLY A 568 -10.86 8.57 1.45
N PRO A 569 -10.99 9.64 2.26
CA PRO A 569 -9.91 10.62 2.45
C PRO A 569 -8.60 10.02 2.98
N GLN A 570 -8.68 8.98 3.81
CA GLN A 570 -7.50 8.29 4.34
C GLN A 570 -6.80 7.45 3.28
N GLU A 571 -7.56 6.72 2.46
CA GLU A 571 -7.03 5.96 1.32
C GLU A 571 -6.38 6.87 0.28
N ASP A 572 -7.00 8.02 -0.02
CA ASP A 572 -6.47 9.04 -0.93
C ASP A 572 -5.15 9.63 -0.41
N ARG A 573 -5.09 9.99 0.88
CA ARG A 573 -3.88 10.53 1.52
C ARG A 573 -2.75 9.52 1.50
N PHE A 574 -3.04 8.25 1.78
CA PHE A 574 -2.06 7.17 1.73
C PHE A 574 -1.52 6.96 0.31
N PHE A 575 -2.40 6.87 -0.69
CA PHE A 575 -2.01 6.73 -2.09
C PHE A 575 -1.13 7.90 -2.56
N HIS A 576 -1.49 9.14 -2.17
CA HIS A 576 -0.71 10.34 -2.47
C HIS A 576 0.72 10.21 -1.93
N LYS A 577 0.88 9.84 -0.66
CA LYS A 577 2.20 9.71 -0.04
C LYS A 577 3.04 8.60 -0.63
N CYS A 578 2.44 7.46 -0.96
CA CYS A 578 3.17 6.39 -1.64
C CYS A 578 3.67 6.86 -3.01
N SER A 579 2.86 7.64 -3.73
CA SER A 579 3.26 8.26 -5.00
C SER A 579 4.36 9.33 -4.80
N GLU A 580 4.30 10.12 -3.73
CA GLU A 580 5.32 11.10 -3.38
C GLU A 580 6.66 10.43 -3.02
N LEU A 581 6.63 9.36 -2.22
CA LEU A 581 7.81 8.58 -1.86
C LEU A 581 8.46 7.95 -3.11
N ALA A 582 7.66 7.36 -4.01
CA ALA A 582 8.16 6.79 -5.26
C ALA A 582 8.88 7.84 -6.11
N ARG A 583 8.29 9.03 -6.24
CA ARG A 583 8.89 10.17 -6.96
C ARG A 583 10.16 10.69 -6.30
N LYS A 584 10.15 10.86 -4.97
CA LYS A 584 11.32 11.30 -4.20
C LYS A 584 12.52 10.35 -4.36
N LEU A 585 12.25 9.04 -4.41
CA LEU A 585 13.27 8.01 -4.61
C LEU A 585 13.60 7.78 -6.10
N GLY A 586 12.79 8.30 -7.02
CA GLY A 586 12.89 8.07 -8.46
C GLY A 586 12.62 6.63 -8.87
N ILE A 587 11.93 5.83 -8.04
CA ILE A 587 11.69 4.40 -8.29
C ILE A 587 10.33 4.15 -8.95
N PRO A 588 10.14 3.04 -9.69
CA PRO A 588 8.87 2.67 -10.29
C PRO A 588 7.71 2.57 -9.28
N ARG A 589 6.51 2.99 -9.70
CA ARG A 589 5.25 2.85 -8.95
C ARG A 589 4.27 1.97 -9.71
N ILE A 590 3.86 0.86 -9.10
CA ILE A 590 2.85 -0.07 -9.60
C ILE A 590 1.57 0.10 -8.80
N TYR A 591 0.44 0.27 -9.48
CA TYR A 591 -0.88 0.34 -8.86
C TYR A 591 -1.71 -0.90 -9.22
N LEU A 592 -2.23 -1.61 -8.23
CA LEU A 592 -3.16 -2.74 -8.41
C LEU A 592 -4.59 -2.25 -8.15
N SER A 593 -5.36 -2.12 -9.22
CA SER A 593 -6.69 -1.52 -9.21
C SER A 593 -7.79 -2.58 -8.99
N ALA A 594 -8.44 -2.52 -7.83
CA ALA A 594 -9.65 -3.25 -7.48
C ALA A 594 -10.52 -2.39 -6.56
N ASN A 595 -11.41 -1.57 -7.13
CA ASN A 595 -12.13 -0.55 -6.38
C ASN A 595 -13.56 -0.32 -6.86
N SER A 596 -14.31 0.49 -6.12
CA SER A 596 -15.66 0.93 -6.47
C SER A 596 -15.78 2.45 -6.63
N GLY A 597 -14.66 3.14 -6.92
CA GLY A 597 -14.61 4.61 -7.00
C GLY A 597 -14.61 5.29 -5.63
N ALA A 598 -15.03 6.55 -5.59
CA ALA A 598 -15.11 7.34 -4.37
C ALA A 598 -16.11 6.72 -3.37
N ARG A 599 -15.80 6.80 -2.08
CA ARG A 599 -16.70 6.35 -1.02
C ARG A 599 -17.96 7.20 -1.02
N ILE A 600 -19.08 6.51 -0.89
CA ILE A 600 -20.41 7.09 -0.75
C ILE A 600 -20.95 6.71 0.63
N GLY A 601 -21.68 7.63 1.25
CA GLY A 601 -22.33 7.40 2.52
C GLY A 601 -23.43 8.41 2.77
N MET A 602 -24.26 8.14 3.78
CA MET A 602 -25.23 9.07 4.33
C MET A 602 -24.99 9.15 5.84
N ALA A 603 -25.49 10.22 6.48
CA ALA A 603 -25.44 10.35 7.94
C ALA A 603 -26.44 9.37 8.58
N GLU A 604 -26.03 8.12 8.73
CA GLU A 604 -26.82 7.03 9.32
C GLU A 604 -27.31 7.38 10.73
N GLU A 605 -26.53 8.17 11.47
CA GLU A 605 -26.88 8.65 12.81
C GLU A 605 -28.08 9.60 12.82
N LEU A 606 -28.48 10.19 11.69
CA LEU A 606 -29.64 11.08 11.60
C LEU A 606 -30.91 10.39 11.08
N ILE A 607 -30.75 9.31 10.30
CA ILE A 607 -31.87 8.61 9.65
C ILE A 607 -32.99 8.23 10.63
N PRO A 608 -32.73 7.67 11.83
CA PRO A 608 -33.81 7.31 12.77
C PRO A 608 -34.36 8.51 13.56
N HIS A 609 -33.78 9.71 13.41
CA HIS A 609 -34.08 10.84 14.29
C HIS A 609 -34.78 12.02 13.61
N PHE A 610 -34.57 12.27 12.32
CA PHE A 610 -35.23 13.40 11.65
C PHE A 610 -36.76 13.23 11.65
N SER A 611 -37.46 14.36 11.80
CA SER A 611 -38.92 14.44 11.70
C SER A 611 -39.31 15.09 10.36
N VAL A 612 -40.50 14.77 9.85
CA VAL A 612 -41.03 15.31 8.60
C VAL A 612 -42.16 16.28 8.91
N ALA A 613 -42.12 17.49 8.35
CA ALA A 613 -43.24 18.42 8.38
C ALA A 613 -44.14 18.17 7.18
N TRP A 614 -45.21 17.39 7.36
CA TRP A 614 -46.20 17.12 6.33
C TRP A 614 -47.07 18.34 6.04
N ARG A 615 -47.54 18.49 4.80
CA ARG A 615 -48.53 19.54 4.47
C ARG A 615 -49.87 19.28 5.16
N ASP A 616 -50.24 18.01 5.26
CA ASP A 616 -51.43 17.50 5.92
C ASP A 616 -51.05 16.22 6.68
N GLU A 617 -51.05 16.27 8.01
CA GLU A 617 -50.68 15.13 8.85
C GLU A 617 -51.62 13.92 8.67
N SER A 618 -52.85 14.16 8.25
CA SER A 618 -53.82 13.10 7.99
C SER A 618 -53.64 12.43 6.61
N ARG A 619 -52.93 13.10 5.69
CA ARG A 619 -52.67 12.64 4.31
C ARG A 619 -51.23 12.91 3.87
N PRO A 620 -50.25 12.10 4.32
CA PRO A 620 -48.84 12.26 3.96
C PRO A 620 -48.56 12.26 2.44
N GLU A 621 -49.41 11.61 1.65
CA GLU A 621 -49.33 11.58 0.18
C GLU A 621 -49.54 12.95 -0.48
N ALA A 622 -50.12 13.93 0.23
CA ALA A 622 -50.22 15.32 -0.22
C ALA A 622 -48.85 16.02 -0.28
N GLY A 623 -47.80 15.38 0.26
CA GLY A 623 -46.42 15.84 0.26
C GLY A 623 -45.99 16.45 1.60
N PHE A 624 -44.71 16.80 1.67
CA PHE A 624 -44.07 17.42 2.83
C PHE A 624 -43.53 18.82 2.50
N GLU A 625 -43.28 19.63 3.52
CA GLU A 625 -42.68 20.97 3.38
C GLU A 625 -41.17 20.96 3.64
N TYR A 626 -40.74 20.34 4.74
CA TYR A 626 -39.33 20.28 5.13
C TYR A 626 -39.07 19.15 6.14
N LEU A 627 -37.79 18.88 6.38
CA LEU A 627 -37.31 17.99 7.43
C LEU A 627 -36.82 18.82 8.62
N TYR A 628 -37.07 18.37 9.85
CA TYR A 628 -36.68 19.10 11.06
C TYR A 628 -36.28 18.16 12.20
N LEU A 629 -35.64 18.73 13.23
CA LEU A 629 -35.38 18.08 14.51
C LEU A 629 -36.18 18.79 15.61
N THR A 630 -36.62 18.03 16.60
CA THR A 630 -37.16 18.59 17.84
C THR A 630 -36.00 19.10 18.72
N PRO A 631 -36.23 20.04 19.65
CA PRO A 631 -35.17 20.59 20.51
C PRO A 631 -34.40 19.52 21.28
N GLU A 632 -35.10 18.50 21.79
CA GLU A 632 -34.51 17.35 22.50
C GLU A 632 -33.60 16.51 21.60
N LYS A 633 -34.02 16.27 20.36
CA LYS A 633 -33.23 15.48 19.40
C LYS A 633 -32.03 16.28 18.92
N LYS A 634 -32.18 17.59 18.69
CA LYS A 634 -31.09 18.48 18.29
C LYS A 634 -29.96 18.49 19.31
N GLN A 635 -30.27 18.54 20.60
CA GLN A 635 -29.25 18.51 21.66
C GLN A 635 -28.34 17.28 21.59
N ARG A 636 -28.81 16.14 21.05
CA ARG A 636 -27.98 14.93 20.88
C ARG A 636 -26.91 15.05 19.80
N PHE A 637 -27.07 15.98 18.88
CA PHE A 637 -26.19 16.18 17.72
C PHE A 637 -25.33 17.45 17.82
N GLU A 638 -25.56 18.27 18.85
CA GLU A 638 -24.79 19.46 19.23
C GLU A 638 -23.99 19.20 20.51
N ASP A 639 -23.01 18.29 20.46
CA ASP A 639 -22.08 18.07 21.58
C ASP A 639 -20.67 18.56 21.18
N GLY A 640 -20.28 19.75 21.64
CA GLY A 640 -18.94 20.33 21.43
C GLY A 640 -18.71 21.07 20.09
N SER A 641 -17.49 20.95 19.54
CA SER A 641 -16.96 21.76 18.43
C SER A 641 -17.33 21.29 17.02
N VAL A 642 -18.00 20.14 16.87
CA VAL A 642 -18.37 19.55 15.57
C VAL A 642 -19.88 19.59 15.41
N LYS A 643 -20.37 20.45 14.51
CA LYS A 643 -21.80 20.54 14.17
C LYS A 643 -22.12 19.51 13.08
N SER A 644 -22.66 18.36 13.49
CA SER A 644 -23.09 17.28 12.57
C SER A 644 -24.30 17.68 11.71
N VAL A 645 -25.12 18.64 12.17
CA VAL A 645 -26.27 19.20 11.44
C VAL A 645 -26.31 20.71 11.59
N ILE A 646 -26.63 21.40 10.50
CA ILE A 646 -26.91 22.84 10.51
C ILE A 646 -28.43 23.01 10.42
N THR A 647 -29.01 23.60 11.47
CA THR A 647 -30.46 23.79 11.59
C THR A 647 -30.84 25.26 11.71
N GLU A 648 -32.01 25.59 11.19
CA GLU A 648 -32.66 26.90 11.32
C GLU A 648 -33.87 26.75 12.25
N GLU A 649 -33.97 27.60 13.27
CA GLU A 649 -35.10 27.57 14.20
C GLU A 649 -36.32 28.26 13.59
N ILE A 650 -37.44 27.55 13.57
CA ILE A 650 -38.73 28.05 13.10
C ILE A 650 -39.80 27.65 14.12
N ASN A 651 -40.77 28.53 14.36
CA ASN A 651 -41.88 28.25 15.26
C ASN A 651 -43.15 28.07 14.42
N VAL A 652 -43.73 26.86 14.45
CA VAL A 652 -44.92 26.51 13.67
C VAL A 652 -45.94 25.90 14.62
N ASN A 653 -47.13 26.49 14.70
CA ASN A 653 -48.23 26.03 15.57
C ASN A 653 -47.87 25.90 17.06
N GLY A 654 -46.92 26.70 17.55
CA GLY A 654 -46.46 26.67 18.94
C GLY A 654 -45.42 25.60 19.25
N GLU A 655 -45.00 24.82 18.25
CA GLU A 655 -43.89 23.88 18.34
C GLU A 655 -42.61 24.53 17.78
N VAL A 656 -41.55 24.57 18.60
CA VAL A 656 -40.22 24.99 18.15
C VAL A 656 -39.61 23.85 17.34
N ARG A 657 -39.43 24.09 16.04
CA ARG A 657 -38.86 23.13 15.10
C ARG A 657 -37.50 23.63 14.61
N HIS A 658 -36.52 22.75 14.58
CA HIS A 658 -35.22 23.05 14.01
C HIS A 658 -35.12 22.45 12.61
N LYS A 659 -35.52 23.22 11.61
CA LYS A 659 -35.49 22.83 10.20
C LYS A 659 -34.06 22.48 9.79
N ILE A 660 -33.88 21.30 9.21
CA ILE A 660 -32.58 20.86 8.72
C ILE A 660 -32.28 21.62 7.43
N THR A 661 -31.25 22.45 7.45
CA THR A 661 -30.78 23.18 6.25
C THR A 661 -29.65 22.45 5.57
N THR A 662 -28.76 21.82 6.34
CA THR A 662 -27.61 21.08 5.80
C THR A 662 -27.22 19.97 6.76
N ILE A 663 -26.88 18.81 6.20
CA ILE A 663 -26.34 17.66 6.92
C ILE A 663 -24.83 17.62 6.67
N VAL A 664 -24.05 17.61 7.73
CA VAL A 664 -22.59 17.47 7.68
C VAL A 664 -22.19 16.02 7.93
N GLY A 665 -22.83 15.38 8.93
CA GLY A 665 -22.52 14.03 9.37
C GLY A 665 -21.37 14.00 10.38
N ALA A 666 -21.37 12.99 11.26
CA ALA A 666 -20.31 12.74 12.23
C ALA A 666 -19.16 11.91 11.64
N GLU A 667 -19.46 11.05 10.66
CA GLU A 667 -18.47 10.22 9.96
C GLU A 667 -17.86 10.95 8.76
N ASP A 668 -16.58 10.69 8.49
CA ASP A 668 -15.86 11.21 7.33
C ASP A 668 -15.99 10.25 6.12
N GLY A 669 -16.01 10.81 4.92
CA GLY A 669 -16.05 10.04 3.67
C GLY A 669 -17.45 9.70 3.17
N LEU A 670 -18.41 10.61 3.34
CA LEU A 670 -19.77 10.57 2.85
C LEU A 670 -19.91 11.21 1.45
N GLY A 671 -19.13 12.26 1.17
CA GLY A 671 -19.31 13.07 -0.05
C GLY A 671 -18.07 13.82 -0.55
N VAL A 672 -18.09 15.16 -0.45
CA VAL A 672 -17.16 16.07 -1.17
C VAL A 672 -15.70 15.98 -0.70
N GLU A 673 -15.49 15.54 0.53
CA GLU A 673 -14.19 15.20 1.10
C GLU A 673 -13.48 14.09 0.32
N CYS A 674 -14.22 13.07 -0.14
CA CYS A 674 -13.70 12.01 -1.02
C CYS A 674 -13.35 12.57 -2.41
N LEU A 675 -14.14 13.53 -2.92
CA LEU A 675 -13.87 14.16 -4.21
C LEU A 675 -12.61 15.02 -4.17
N LYS A 676 -12.38 15.75 -3.07
CA LYS A 676 -11.15 16.51 -2.83
C LYS A 676 -9.93 15.58 -2.81
N GLY A 677 -10.01 14.46 -2.10
CA GLY A 677 -8.94 13.45 -2.06
C GLY A 677 -8.72 12.80 -3.43
N SER A 678 -9.79 12.45 -4.14
CA SER A 678 -9.74 11.95 -5.51
C SER A 678 -9.03 12.90 -6.48
N GLY A 679 -9.32 14.22 -6.39
CA GLY A 679 -8.63 15.24 -7.18
C GLY A 679 -7.14 15.35 -6.86
N LEU A 680 -6.77 15.22 -5.59
CA LEU A 680 -5.37 15.22 -5.13
C LEU A 680 -4.58 14.07 -5.76
N ILE A 681 -5.10 12.84 -5.71
CA ILE A 681 -4.42 11.66 -6.25
C ILE A 681 -4.42 11.60 -7.78
N ALA A 682 -5.43 12.16 -8.44
CA ALA A 682 -5.43 12.35 -9.89
C ALA A 682 -4.27 13.25 -10.32
N GLY A 683 -4.14 14.42 -9.68
CA GLY A 683 -3.03 15.35 -9.94
C GLY A 683 -1.66 14.73 -9.61
N ALA A 684 -1.57 13.97 -8.52
CA ALA A 684 -0.33 13.28 -8.14
C ALA A 684 0.08 12.21 -9.16
N THR A 685 -0.88 11.45 -9.69
CA THR A 685 -0.62 10.41 -10.69
C THR A 685 -0.22 11.01 -12.04
N SER A 686 -0.87 12.09 -12.46
CA SER A 686 -0.49 12.82 -13.67
C SER A 686 0.97 13.28 -13.63
N ARG A 687 1.38 13.92 -12.52
CA ARG A 687 2.77 14.33 -12.30
C ARG A 687 3.73 13.15 -12.18
N ALA A 688 3.28 12.03 -11.59
CA ALA A 688 4.11 10.84 -11.46
C ALA A 688 4.44 10.20 -12.82
N TYR A 689 3.50 10.20 -13.78
CA TYR A 689 3.73 9.66 -15.13
C TYR A 689 4.87 10.38 -15.86
N GLU A 690 4.94 11.70 -15.76
CA GLU A 690 5.98 12.52 -16.39
C GLU A 690 7.36 12.36 -15.71
N ASP A 691 7.38 11.89 -14.46
CA ASP A 691 8.57 11.90 -13.60
C ASP A 691 9.21 10.51 -13.45
N ILE A 692 8.40 9.49 -13.15
CA ILE A 692 8.83 8.12 -12.84
C ILE A 692 8.05 7.09 -13.67
N PHE A 693 8.52 5.84 -13.68
CA PHE A 693 7.76 4.75 -14.26
C PHE A 693 6.47 4.48 -13.47
N THR A 694 5.33 4.55 -14.16
CA THR A 694 4.00 4.29 -13.62
C THR A 694 3.36 3.13 -14.37
N LEU A 695 2.79 2.16 -13.68
CA LEU A 695 2.02 1.09 -14.32
C LEU A 695 0.82 0.71 -13.47
N THR A 696 -0.31 0.42 -14.10
CA THR A 696 -1.53 -0.03 -13.43
C THR A 696 -1.94 -1.43 -13.91
N LEU A 697 -2.23 -2.33 -12.97
CA LEU A 697 -2.87 -3.62 -13.23
C LEU A 697 -4.34 -3.54 -12.84
N VAL A 698 -5.25 -3.82 -13.76
CA VAL A 698 -6.68 -3.92 -13.48
C VAL A 698 -6.99 -5.37 -13.11
N THR A 699 -6.91 -5.66 -11.80
CA THR A 699 -7.09 -6.99 -11.22
C THR A 699 -8.55 -7.32 -10.89
N CYS A 700 -9.36 -6.28 -10.65
CA CYS A 700 -10.80 -6.39 -10.54
C CYS A 700 -11.46 -5.20 -11.28
N ARG A 701 -12.75 -4.96 -11.06
CA ARG A 701 -13.41 -3.74 -11.53
C ARG A 701 -12.68 -2.49 -11.03
N SER A 702 -12.58 -1.50 -11.91
CA SER A 702 -12.00 -0.19 -11.61
C SER A 702 -13.00 0.90 -12.00
N VAL A 703 -13.51 1.64 -11.02
CA VAL A 703 -14.69 2.51 -11.18
C VAL A 703 -14.36 3.98 -10.86
N GLY A 704 -14.92 4.93 -11.61
CA GLY A 704 -14.84 6.36 -11.31
C GLY A 704 -13.39 6.86 -11.26
N ILE A 705 -12.95 7.37 -10.10
CA ILE A 705 -11.55 7.82 -9.91
C ILE A 705 -10.54 6.69 -10.18
N GLY A 706 -10.87 5.44 -9.85
CA GLY A 706 -10.00 4.30 -10.15
C GLY A 706 -9.74 4.16 -11.65
N ALA A 707 -10.77 4.32 -12.49
CA ALA A 707 -10.63 4.29 -13.94
C ALA A 707 -9.77 5.46 -14.46
N TYR A 708 -9.89 6.66 -13.87
CA TYR A 708 -8.99 7.77 -14.19
C TYR A 708 -7.55 7.51 -13.77
N LEU A 709 -7.29 6.90 -12.61
CA LEU A 709 -5.94 6.55 -12.18
C LEU A 709 -5.28 5.54 -13.12
N VAL A 710 -6.06 4.60 -13.68
CA VAL A 710 -5.58 3.69 -14.74
C VAL A 710 -5.10 4.51 -15.95
N ARG A 711 -5.93 5.43 -16.45
CA ARG A 711 -5.59 6.24 -17.63
C ARG A 711 -4.47 7.26 -17.37
N LEU A 712 -4.46 7.91 -16.20
CA LEU A 712 -3.42 8.86 -15.80
C LEU A 712 -2.09 8.18 -15.52
N GLY A 713 -2.12 6.93 -15.05
CA GLY A 713 -0.93 6.07 -14.98
C GLY A 713 -0.40 5.64 -16.36
N GLN A 714 -1.22 5.84 -17.40
CA GLN A 714 -0.99 5.55 -18.82
C GLN A 714 -0.81 4.07 -19.12
N ARG A 715 0.29 3.48 -18.66
CA ARG A 715 0.63 2.07 -18.90
C ARG A 715 -0.31 1.19 -18.10
N ALA A 716 -1.19 0.46 -18.79
CA ALA A 716 -2.21 -0.36 -18.16
C ALA A 716 -2.21 -1.79 -18.71
N ILE A 717 -2.26 -2.75 -17.80
CA ILE A 717 -2.51 -4.17 -18.11
C ILE A 717 -3.90 -4.51 -17.56
N GLN A 718 -4.75 -5.06 -18.41
CA GLN A 718 -6.12 -5.40 -18.04
C GLN A 718 -6.31 -6.91 -18.05
N ILE A 719 -6.88 -7.44 -16.97
CA ILE A 719 -7.24 -8.85 -16.92
C ILE A 719 -8.55 -9.07 -17.64
N GLU A 720 -8.64 -10.15 -18.40
CA GLU A 720 -9.86 -10.57 -19.07
C GLU A 720 -10.99 -10.74 -18.05
N GLY A 721 -12.18 -10.22 -18.39
CA GLY A 721 -13.33 -10.24 -17.47
C GLY A 721 -13.34 -9.13 -16.41
N GLN A 722 -12.34 -8.24 -16.36
CA GLN A 722 -12.29 -7.12 -15.40
C GLN A 722 -12.53 -5.76 -16.06
N PRO A 723 -13.61 -5.03 -15.72
CA PRO A 723 -13.99 -3.81 -16.44
C PRO A 723 -13.37 -2.52 -15.87
N ILE A 724 -12.99 -1.60 -16.76
CA ILE A 724 -12.65 -0.21 -16.45
C ILE A 724 -13.86 0.67 -16.82
N ILE A 725 -14.59 1.18 -15.82
CA ILE A 725 -15.85 1.92 -16.06
C ILE A 725 -15.90 3.25 -15.32
N LEU A 726 -16.62 4.22 -15.88
CA LEU A 726 -16.94 5.47 -15.20
C LEU A 726 -18.24 5.33 -14.41
N THR A 727 -19.26 4.76 -15.05
CA THR A 727 -20.61 4.58 -14.50
C THR A 727 -21.05 3.14 -14.73
N GLY A 728 -21.69 2.52 -13.73
CA GLY A 728 -22.20 1.15 -13.85
C GLY A 728 -23.35 1.04 -14.84
N ALA A 729 -23.44 -0.08 -15.56
CA ALA A 729 -24.50 -0.38 -16.52
C ALA A 729 -25.93 -0.20 -15.93
N PRO A 730 -26.24 -0.66 -14.70
CA PRO A 730 -27.56 -0.45 -14.11
C PRO A 730 -27.93 1.03 -13.93
N ALA A 731 -26.95 1.90 -13.65
CA ALA A 731 -27.19 3.34 -13.50
C ALA A 731 -27.48 4.00 -14.85
N ILE A 732 -26.79 3.59 -15.92
CA ILE A 732 -27.05 4.07 -17.29
C ILE A 732 -28.44 3.63 -17.76
N ASN A 733 -28.82 2.37 -17.52
CA ASN A 733 -30.15 1.89 -17.88
C ASN A 733 -31.26 2.67 -17.15
N LYS A 734 -31.08 2.97 -15.86
CA LYS A 734 -32.01 3.81 -15.11
C LYS A 734 -32.11 5.23 -15.68
N LEU A 735 -30.97 5.82 -16.08
CA LEU A 735 -30.94 7.15 -16.71
C LEU A 735 -31.67 7.18 -18.06
N LEU A 736 -31.48 6.14 -18.87
CA LEU A 736 -32.12 6.02 -20.19
C LEU A 736 -33.58 5.54 -20.11
N GLY A 737 -34.05 5.08 -18.94
CA GLY A 737 -35.40 4.56 -18.74
C GLY A 737 -35.67 3.19 -19.38
N ARG A 738 -34.64 2.49 -19.86
CA ARG A 738 -34.73 1.18 -20.52
C ARG A 738 -33.44 0.37 -20.33
N GLU A 739 -33.54 -0.95 -20.41
CA GLU A 739 -32.38 -1.85 -20.28
C GLU A 739 -31.60 -1.92 -21.59
N VAL A 740 -30.57 -1.08 -21.72
CA VAL A 740 -29.68 -1.04 -22.89
C VAL A 740 -28.49 -1.97 -22.71
N TYR A 741 -27.81 -1.86 -21.57
CA TYR A 741 -26.59 -2.61 -21.27
C TYR A 741 -26.85 -3.68 -20.22
N THR A 742 -26.42 -4.91 -20.47
CA THR A 742 -26.62 -6.06 -19.56
C THR A 742 -25.43 -6.30 -18.64
N SER A 743 -24.24 -5.81 -19.01
CA SER A 743 -23.01 -6.04 -18.27
C SER A 743 -22.09 -4.83 -18.29
N ASN A 744 -21.38 -4.59 -17.19
CA ASN A 744 -20.31 -3.59 -17.12
C ASN A 744 -19.17 -3.88 -18.12
N LEU A 745 -18.98 -5.14 -18.51
CA LEU A 745 -17.98 -5.50 -19.51
C LEU A 745 -18.30 -4.95 -20.89
N GLN A 746 -19.58 -4.74 -21.24
CA GLN A 746 -19.96 -4.14 -22.53
C GLN A 746 -19.44 -2.70 -22.68
N LEU A 747 -19.19 -2.02 -21.56
CA LEU A 747 -18.72 -0.64 -21.51
C LEU A 747 -17.21 -0.55 -21.24
N GLY A 748 -16.69 -1.41 -20.37
CA GLY A 748 -15.34 -1.31 -19.82
C GLY A 748 -14.44 -2.52 -19.99
N GLY A 749 -14.92 -3.58 -20.65
CA GLY A 749 -14.15 -4.81 -20.85
C GLY A 749 -12.98 -4.63 -21.82
N THR A 750 -12.16 -5.67 -21.94
CA THR A 750 -10.98 -5.71 -22.82
C THR A 750 -11.35 -5.46 -24.28
N GLN A 751 -12.52 -5.93 -24.72
CA GLN A 751 -13.02 -5.69 -26.08
C GLN A 751 -13.27 -4.21 -26.40
N ILE A 752 -13.38 -3.35 -25.39
CA ILE A 752 -13.45 -1.90 -25.54
C ILE A 752 -12.06 -1.29 -25.29
N MET A 753 -11.49 -1.53 -24.12
CA MET A 753 -10.31 -0.81 -23.63
C MET A 753 -8.99 -1.22 -24.30
N TYR A 754 -8.85 -2.48 -24.73
CA TYR A 754 -7.70 -2.90 -25.54
C TYR A 754 -7.85 -2.47 -27.00
N LYS A 755 -9.09 -2.39 -27.51
CA LYS A 755 -9.38 -1.96 -28.89
C LYS A 755 -9.37 -0.44 -29.08
N ASN A 756 -9.47 0.35 -28.01
CA ASN A 756 -9.40 1.81 -28.06
C ASN A 756 -8.04 2.38 -27.59
N GLY A 757 -7.12 1.53 -27.15
CA GLY A 757 -5.77 1.93 -26.73
C GLY A 757 -5.64 2.41 -25.28
N VAL A 758 -6.64 2.21 -24.42
CA VAL A 758 -6.51 2.46 -22.98
C VAL A 758 -5.68 1.37 -22.30
N SER A 759 -5.92 0.10 -22.65
CA SER A 759 -5.16 -1.04 -22.14
C SER A 759 -4.01 -1.36 -23.11
N HIS A 760 -2.78 -1.39 -22.61
CA HIS A 760 -1.60 -1.72 -23.42
C HIS A 760 -1.51 -3.22 -23.70
N MET A 761 -1.87 -4.05 -22.73
CA MET A 761 -1.85 -5.51 -22.83
C MET A 761 -3.06 -6.11 -22.11
N THR A 762 -3.46 -7.30 -22.54
CA THR A 762 -4.42 -8.14 -21.81
C THR A 762 -3.73 -9.30 -21.11
N ALA A 763 -4.30 -9.79 -20.02
CA ALA A 763 -3.82 -10.97 -19.29
C ALA A 763 -4.99 -11.88 -18.92
N ASN A 764 -4.76 -13.20 -18.87
CA ASN A 764 -5.81 -14.17 -18.58
C ASN A 764 -6.16 -14.24 -17.09
N ASP A 765 -5.18 -14.00 -16.23
CA ASP A 765 -5.31 -14.07 -14.77
C ASP A 765 -4.35 -13.08 -14.09
N ASP A 766 -4.48 -12.95 -12.76
CA ASP A 766 -3.69 -12.03 -11.94
C ASP A 766 -2.18 -12.32 -12.02
N PHE A 767 -1.79 -13.59 -12.07
CA PHE A 767 -0.40 -14.00 -12.10
C PHE A 767 0.26 -13.71 -13.47
N ALA A 768 -0.47 -13.95 -14.56
CA ALA A 768 -0.07 -13.57 -15.91
C ALA A 768 0.06 -12.05 -16.03
N GLY A 769 -0.84 -11.30 -15.39
CA GLY A 769 -0.74 -9.85 -15.25
C GLY A 769 0.58 -9.44 -14.60
N VAL A 770 0.88 -9.97 -13.41
CA VAL A 770 2.14 -9.71 -12.68
C VAL A 770 3.36 -10.13 -13.50
N SER A 771 3.31 -11.27 -14.19
CA SER A 771 4.39 -11.76 -15.05
C SER A 771 4.71 -10.77 -16.18
N LYS A 772 3.68 -10.18 -16.81
CA LYS A 772 3.86 -9.12 -17.81
C LYS A 772 4.42 -7.82 -17.22
N ILE A 773 4.05 -7.46 -15.98
CA ILE A 773 4.66 -6.32 -15.28
C ILE A 773 6.16 -6.55 -15.08
N VAL A 774 6.54 -7.74 -14.60
CA VAL A 774 7.95 -8.09 -14.39
C VAL A 774 8.72 -8.09 -15.72
N SER A 775 8.13 -8.64 -16.80
CA SER A 775 8.70 -8.55 -18.15
C SER A 775 8.91 -7.09 -18.57
N TRP A 776 7.92 -6.21 -18.38
CA TRP A 776 8.05 -4.80 -18.71
C TRP A 776 9.13 -4.10 -17.89
N LEU A 777 9.18 -4.34 -16.57
CA LEU A 777 10.21 -3.80 -15.69
C LEU A 777 11.62 -4.22 -16.13
N SER A 778 11.79 -5.38 -16.77
CA SER A 778 13.09 -5.84 -17.29
C SER A 778 13.71 -4.88 -18.31
N PHE A 779 12.91 -4.05 -18.99
CA PHE A 779 13.39 -3.04 -19.93
C PHE A 779 13.67 -1.68 -19.25
N VAL A 780 13.13 -1.46 -18.06
CA VAL A 780 13.08 -0.13 -17.40
C VAL A 780 14.22 0.02 -16.39
N PRO A 781 14.91 1.18 -16.34
CA PRO A 781 15.89 1.50 -15.30
C PRO A 781 15.38 1.25 -13.87
N ASP A 782 16.27 0.94 -12.94
CA ASP A 782 15.92 0.77 -11.52
C ASP A 782 15.49 2.10 -10.87
N LYS A 783 16.03 3.23 -11.36
CA LYS A 783 15.72 4.59 -10.91
C LYS A 783 15.75 5.58 -12.07
N LYS A 784 15.03 6.69 -11.90
CA LYS A 784 15.08 7.85 -12.81
C LYS A 784 16.52 8.32 -13.01
N GLY A 785 16.91 8.50 -14.27
CA GLY A 785 18.22 9.01 -14.67
C GLY A 785 19.33 7.97 -14.66
N ASN A 786 19.07 6.73 -14.22
CA ASN A 786 20.04 5.65 -14.35
C ASN A 786 20.09 5.13 -15.80
N PRO A 787 21.22 4.53 -16.21
CA PRO A 787 21.30 3.84 -17.49
C PRO A 787 20.27 2.72 -17.62
N VAL A 788 19.89 2.42 -18.87
CA VAL A 788 18.98 1.31 -19.17
C VAL A 788 19.60 -0.06 -18.81
N PRO A 789 18.78 -1.05 -18.39
CA PRO A 789 19.26 -2.37 -18.01
C PRO A 789 19.76 -3.17 -19.22
N ILE A 790 21.07 -3.20 -19.44
CA ILE A 790 21.68 -4.04 -20.48
C ILE A 790 21.76 -5.48 -19.96
N SER A 791 21.01 -6.38 -20.57
CA SER A 791 21.02 -7.82 -20.23
C SER A 791 21.95 -8.58 -21.17
N PRO A 792 22.66 -9.62 -20.71
CA PRO A 792 23.34 -10.53 -21.61
C PRO A 792 22.31 -11.20 -22.53
N SER A 793 22.57 -11.16 -23.84
CA SER A 793 21.69 -11.76 -24.86
C SER A 793 22.31 -13.04 -25.39
N ALA A 794 21.49 -14.05 -25.68
CA ALA A 794 21.95 -15.24 -26.39
C ALA A 794 22.19 -14.92 -27.88
N ASP A 795 21.55 -13.86 -28.37
CA ASP A 795 21.68 -13.38 -29.74
C ASP A 795 22.83 -12.36 -29.84
N SER A 796 23.93 -12.76 -30.48
CA SER A 796 25.11 -11.92 -30.65
C SER A 796 24.79 -10.64 -31.42
N TRP A 797 25.49 -9.55 -31.08
CA TRP A 797 25.40 -8.31 -31.86
C TRP A 797 26.05 -8.48 -33.25
N ASP A 798 27.08 -9.35 -33.35
CA ASP A 798 27.86 -9.57 -34.57
C ASP A 798 27.23 -10.67 -35.44
N ARG A 799 26.02 -10.41 -35.91
CA ARG A 799 25.37 -11.25 -36.92
C ARG A 799 24.69 -10.41 -37.98
N GLU A 800 24.39 -11.05 -39.10
CA GLU A 800 23.62 -10.46 -40.17
C GLU A 800 22.12 -10.63 -39.94
N ILE A 801 21.34 -9.76 -40.58
CA ILE A 801 19.88 -9.91 -40.65
C ILE A 801 19.56 -10.78 -41.86
N THR A 802 18.94 -11.93 -41.62
CA THR A 802 18.64 -12.90 -42.68
C THR A 802 17.24 -12.73 -43.27
N PHE A 803 16.28 -12.21 -42.50
CA PHE A 803 14.96 -11.87 -43.04
C PHE A 803 15.04 -10.61 -43.91
N PHE A 804 14.61 -10.72 -45.17
CA PHE A 804 14.57 -9.60 -46.11
C PHE A 804 13.13 -9.42 -46.61
N PRO A 805 12.56 -8.19 -46.57
CA PRO A 805 11.16 -7.99 -46.92
C PRO A 805 10.92 -8.19 -48.43
N PRO A 806 9.80 -8.82 -48.84
CA PRO A 806 9.47 -8.94 -50.25
C PRO A 806 9.07 -7.59 -50.86
N GLN A 807 9.54 -7.30 -52.09
CA GLN A 807 9.34 -5.98 -52.71
C GLN A 807 7.89 -5.66 -53.09
N LYS A 808 7.12 -6.65 -53.55
CA LYS A 808 5.76 -6.45 -54.12
C LYS A 808 4.62 -6.87 -53.20
N GLN A 809 4.90 -7.72 -52.21
CA GLN A 809 3.87 -8.29 -51.36
C GLN A 809 3.90 -7.62 -49.98
N PRO A 810 2.74 -7.34 -49.37
CA PRO A 810 2.71 -6.89 -47.99
C PRO A 810 3.18 -8.02 -47.07
N TYR A 811 3.85 -7.66 -45.99
CA TYR A 811 4.42 -8.58 -45.01
C TYR A 811 4.14 -8.08 -43.58
N ASP A 812 4.23 -8.98 -42.60
CA ASP A 812 4.13 -8.60 -41.19
C ASP A 812 5.41 -7.91 -40.73
N VAL A 813 5.31 -6.65 -40.32
CA VAL A 813 6.46 -5.87 -39.85
C VAL A 813 7.14 -6.49 -38.63
N ARG A 814 6.42 -7.32 -37.85
CA ARG A 814 7.00 -8.07 -36.72
C ARG A 814 8.15 -8.98 -37.16
N HIS A 815 8.14 -9.46 -38.40
CA HIS A 815 9.22 -10.28 -38.96
C HIS A 815 10.52 -9.47 -39.15
N LEU A 816 10.44 -8.18 -39.51
CA LEU A 816 11.63 -7.31 -39.55
C LEU A 816 12.22 -7.08 -38.15
N ILE A 817 11.34 -7.01 -37.15
CA ILE A 817 11.72 -6.69 -35.77
C ILE A 817 12.33 -7.94 -35.11
N ALA A 818 11.54 -9.00 -34.93
CA ALA A 818 11.90 -10.17 -34.13
C ALA A 818 12.43 -11.36 -34.97
N GLY A 819 12.13 -11.40 -36.27
CA GLY A 819 12.40 -12.54 -37.15
C GLY A 819 11.15 -13.36 -37.50
N GLN A 820 11.32 -14.35 -38.36
CA GLN A 820 10.27 -15.25 -38.84
C GLN A 820 10.69 -16.71 -38.66
N GLU A 821 9.81 -17.52 -38.08
CA GLU A 821 9.97 -18.98 -38.07
C GLU A 821 9.47 -19.53 -39.43
N THR A 822 10.33 -20.23 -40.18
CA THR A 822 10.00 -20.90 -41.44
C THR A 822 10.27 -22.40 -41.34
N GLU A 823 9.77 -23.20 -42.29
CA GLU A 823 10.02 -24.65 -42.33
C GLU A 823 11.53 -24.98 -42.45
N ASP A 824 12.28 -24.12 -43.16
CA ASP A 824 13.72 -24.26 -43.39
C ASP A 824 14.60 -23.71 -42.23
N GLY A 825 13.98 -23.15 -41.18
CA GLY A 825 14.68 -22.62 -40.01
C GLY A 825 14.19 -21.25 -39.54
N PHE A 826 14.98 -20.59 -38.70
CA PHE A 826 14.63 -19.27 -38.17
C PHE A 826 15.33 -18.15 -38.95
N LEU A 827 14.55 -17.30 -39.62
CA LEU A 827 15.05 -16.10 -40.27
C LEU A 827 15.10 -14.96 -39.24
N SER A 828 16.30 -14.60 -38.83
CA SER A 828 16.54 -13.53 -37.86
C SER A 828 16.13 -12.13 -38.35
N GLY A 829 15.54 -11.34 -37.44
CA GLY A 829 15.24 -9.92 -37.62
C GLY A 829 16.35 -9.00 -37.10
N LEU A 830 16.05 -7.70 -36.99
CA LEU A 830 16.99 -6.69 -36.48
C LEU A 830 17.29 -6.86 -34.98
N PHE A 831 16.27 -7.14 -34.18
CA PHE A 831 16.36 -7.26 -32.73
C PHE A 831 16.62 -8.70 -32.29
N ASP A 832 16.87 -8.86 -30.99
CA ASP A 832 17.17 -10.14 -30.38
C ASP A 832 15.95 -11.07 -30.44
N ARG A 833 16.18 -12.35 -30.76
CA ARG A 833 15.13 -13.38 -30.80
C ARG A 833 14.33 -13.40 -29.49
N ASN A 834 13.00 -13.43 -29.60
CA ASN A 834 12.05 -13.47 -28.47
C ASN A 834 12.18 -12.31 -27.47
N SER A 835 12.75 -11.16 -27.88
CA SER A 835 12.85 -9.98 -27.02
C SER A 835 11.75 -8.95 -27.23
N PHE A 836 10.98 -9.05 -28.33
CA PHE A 836 9.96 -8.06 -28.69
C PHE A 836 8.65 -8.30 -27.95
N GLU A 837 8.24 -7.31 -27.16
CA GLU A 837 6.99 -7.28 -26.40
C GLU A 837 6.08 -6.18 -26.97
N GLU A 838 5.07 -6.58 -27.75
CA GLU A 838 4.12 -5.68 -28.37
C GLU A 838 3.14 -5.08 -27.34
N ALA A 839 2.90 -3.78 -27.45
CA ALA A 839 1.93 -3.04 -26.65
C ALA A 839 0.92 -2.31 -27.56
N LEU A 840 -0.31 -2.14 -27.07
CA LEU A 840 -1.41 -1.48 -27.79
C LEU A 840 -1.78 -2.18 -29.12
N GLY A 841 -1.50 -3.48 -29.25
CA GLY A 841 -1.74 -4.26 -30.48
C GLY A 841 -3.23 -4.41 -30.86
N GLY A 842 -4.15 -4.14 -29.93
CA GLY A 842 -5.59 -4.19 -30.16
C GLY A 842 -6.15 -3.00 -30.94
N TRP A 843 -5.45 -1.86 -30.93
CA TRP A 843 -5.89 -0.57 -31.44
C TRP A 843 -4.91 -0.01 -32.48
N ALA A 844 -5.43 0.62 -33.54
CA ALA A 844 -4.64 1.21 -34.64
C ALA A 844 -3.51 0.29 -35.12
N ARG A 845 -3.88 -0.87 -35.66
CA ARG A 845 -2.95 -1.98 -36.01
C ARG A 845 -2.04 -1.65 -37.19
N THR A 846 -2.32 -0.57 -37.91
CA THR A 846 -1.46 0.03 -38.94
C THR A 846 -0.08 0.43 -38.40
N VAL A 847 0.05 0.66 -37.09
CA VAL A 847 1.33 0.94 -36.42
C VAL A 847 1.54 -0.10 -35.32
N VAL A 848 2.72 -0.73 -35.33
CA VAL A 848 3.15 -1.72 -34.35
C VAL A 848 4.11 -1.05 -33.37
N VAL A 849 3.85 -1.16 -32.07
CA VAL A 849 4.61 -0.51 -31.01
C VAL A 849 5.01 -1.56 -29.98
N GLY A 850 6.24 -1.51 -29.47
CA GLY A 850 6.66 -2.41 -28.40
C GLY A 850 8.05 -2.09 -27.85
N ARG A 851 8.53 -2.95 -26.95
CA ARG A 851 9.93 -2.92 -26.47
C ARG A 851 10.68 -4.11 -27.04
N ALA A 852 11.95 -3.92 -27.38
CA ALA A 852 12.84 -5.00 -27.83
C ALA A 852 14.25 -4.81 -27.25
N ARG A 853 15.11 -5.81 -27.41
CA ARG A 853 16.54 -5.69 -27.12
C ARG A 853 17.37 -5.78 -28.39
N LEU A 854 18.39 -4.93 -28.50
CA LEU A 854 19.39 -4.94 -29.58
C LEU A 854 20.76 -5.29 -28.99
N GLY A 855 21.18 -6.55 -29.15
CA GLY A 855 22.39 -7.07 -28.53
C GLY A 855 22.38 -6.93 -27.00
N GLY A 856 21.21 -7.11 -26.38
CA GLY A 856 21.00 -6.91 -24.95
C GLY A 856 20.58 -5.50 -24.49
N ILE A 857 20.73 -4.48 -25.33
CA ILE A 857 20.34 -3.08 -24.99
C ILE A 857 18.83 -2.91 -25.21
N PRO A 858 18.03 -2.57 -24.19
CA PRO A 858 16.59 -2.39 -24.35
C PRO A 858 16.27 -1.04 -25.02
N MET A 859 15.28 -1.04 -25.92
CA MET A 859 14.77 0.16 -26.56
C MET A 859 13.30 0.03 -27.00
N GLY A 860 12.63 1.17 -27.15
CA GLY A 860 11.31 1.25 -27.76
C GLY A 860 11.39 1.10 -29.27
N VAL A 861 10.39 0.44 -29.86
CA VAL A 861 10.31 0.16 -31.30
C VAL A 861 8.95 0.58 -31.82
N ILE A 862 8.96 1.33 -32.92
CA ILE A 862 7.77 1.68 -33.71
C ILE A 862 7.99 1.18 -35.14
N GLY A 863 7.11 0.31 -35.61
CA GLY A 863 7.09 -0.20 -36.98
C GLY A 863 5.76 0.10 -37.67
N VAL A 864 5.78 0.09 -39.00
CA VAL A 864 4.58 0.34 -39.82
C VAL A 864 4.11 -0.97 -40.44
N GLU A 865 2.84 -1.30 -40.22
CA GLU A 865 2.21 -2.44 -40.86
C GLU A 865 1.97 -2.14 -42.35
N THR A 866 2.33 -3.09 -43.20
CA THR A 866 2.21 -2.94 -44.67
C THR A 866 0.95 -3.60 -45.22
N ARG A 867 0.37 -4.55 -44.48
CA ARG A 867 -0.93 -5.15 -44.81
C ARG A 867 -2.05 -4.15 -44.54
N SER A 868 -3.08 -4.18 -45.38
CA SER A 868 -4.34 -3.49 -45.07
C SER A 868 -5.01 -4.19 -43.89
N ILE A 869 -5.41 -3.40 -42.90
CA ILE A 869 -6.04 -3.91 -41.68
C ILE A 869 -7.51 -3.53 -41.64
N GLU A 870 -8.34 -4.47 -41.23
CA GLU A 870 -9.77 -4.28 -41.01
C GLU A 870 -10.00 -3.82 -39.57
N ASN A 871 -10.60 -2.64 -39.43
CA ASN A 871 -11.01 -2.10 -38.15
C ASN A 871 -12.55 -2.04 -38.09
N VAL A 872 -13.12 -2.86 -37.21
CA VAL A 872 -14.58 -2.96 -37.00
C VAL A 872 -14.95 -2.18 -35.77
N THR A 873 -15.70 -1.09 -35.97
CA THR A 873 -16.28 -0.31 -34.88
C THR A 873 -17.63 -0.93 -34.50
N PRO A 874 -17.83 -1.33 -33.23
CA PRO A 874 -19.07 -1.98 -32.79
C PRO A 874 -20.25 -1.00 -32.86
N ALA A 875 -21.46 -1.54 -33.05
CA ALA A 875 -22.69 -0.78 -32.93
C ALA A 875 -22.90 -0.32 -31.47
N ASP A 876 -23.50 0.85 -31.28
CA ASP A 876 -23.89 1.33 -29.94
C ASP A 876 -25.32 0.87 -29.61
N PRO A 877 -25.52 -0.02 -28.62
CA PRO A 877 -26.85 -0.48 -28.22
C PRO A 877 -27.78 0.65 -27.75
N ALA A 878 -27.25 1.81 -27.33
CA ALA A 878 -28.07 2.94 -26.93
C ALA A 878 -28.81 3.59 -28.11
N ASN A 879 -28.31 3.43 -29.34
CA ASN A 879 -28.97 3.88 -30.56
C ASN A 879 -29.38 2.67 -31.42
N PRO A 880 -30.69 2.34 -31.51
CA PRO A 880 -31.16 1.19 -32.28
C PRO A 880 -30.80 1.20 -33.77
N ASP A 881 -30.58 2.39 -34.35
CA ASP A 881 -30.20 2.55 -35.75
C ASP A 881 -28.68 2.38 -35.98
N SER A 882 -27.89 2.25 -34.91
CA SER A 882 -26.46 2.03 -34.99
C SER A 882 -26.16 0.64 -35.53
N MET A 883 -25.24 0.55 -36.49
CA MET A 883 -24.76 -0.70 -37.05
C MET A 883 -23.24 -0.75 -36.99
N GLU A 884 -22.69 -1.96 -37.01
CA GLU A 884 -21.25 -2.16 -37.04
C GLU A 884 -20.66 -1.56 -38.32
N GLN A 885 -19.61 -0.75 -38.15
CA GLN A 885 -18.92 -0.11 -39.28
C GLN A 885 -17.57 -0.79 -39.50
N VAL A 886 -17.44 -1.43 -40.66
CA VAL A 886 -16.16 -2.01 -41.11
C VAL A 886 -15.41 -0.95 -41.90
N SER A 887 -14.22 -0.58 -41.42
CA SER A 887 -13.32 0.35 -42.08
C SER A 887 -12.04 -0.34 -42.49
N MET A 888 -11.66 -0.18 -43.75
CA MET A 888 -10.37 -0.63 -44.27
C MET A 888 -9.33 0.46 -44.05
N GLU A 889 -8.32 0.17 -43.24
CA GLU A 889 -7.16 1.04 -43.06
C GLU A 889 -6.01 0.46 -43.89
N ALA A 890 -5.58 1.19 -44.92
CA ALA A 890 -4.49 0.75 -45.80
C ALA A 890 -3.15 0.79 -45.05
N GLY A 891 -2.31 -0.23 -45.29
CA GLY A 891 -0.96 -0.27 -44.74
C GLY A 891 -0.08 0.88 -45.24
N GLY A 892 0.87 1.32 -44.42
CA GLY A 892 1.77 2.43 -44.78
C GLY A 892 1.15 3.83 -44.76
N VAL A 893 -0.02 4.03 -44.14
CA VAL A 893 -0.71 5.33 -44.06
C VAL A 893 -1.03 5.71 -42.62
N TRP A 894 -0.86 6.97 -42.25
CA TRP A 894 -1.32 7.48 -40.96
C TRP A 894 -2.78 7.91 -40.98
N TYR A 895 -3.57 7.28 -40.10
CA TYR A 895 -4.93 7.67 -39.74
C TYR A 895 -4.96 8.39 -38.38
N PRO A 896 -6.07 9.04 -37.98
CA PRO A 896 -6.18 9.72 -36.68
C PRO A 896 -5.75 8.84 -35.49
N ASN A 897 -6.25 7.60 -35.44
CA ASN A 897 -5.91 6.61 -34.41
C ASN A 897 -4.42 6.22 -34.45
N SER A 898 -3.86 6.06 -35.64
CA SER A 898 -2.48 5.64 -35.90
C SER A 898 -1.48 6.73 -35.48
N ALA A 899 -1.79 7.98 -35.81
CA ALA A 899 -1.01 9.14 -35.40
C ALA A 899 -1.05 9.32 -33.87
N PHE A 900 -2.23 9.16 -33.25
CA PHE A 900 -2.35 9.21 -31.79
C PHE A 900 -1.53 8.10 -31.14
N LYS A 901 -1.65 6.85 -31.60
CA LYS A 901 -0.88 5.71 -31.07
C LYS A 901 0.62 5.97 -31.14
N THR A 902 1.08 6.54 -32.25
CA THR A 902 2.49 6.93 -32.44
C THR A 902 2.92 7.98 -31.41
N ALA A 903 2.16 9.06 -31.25
CA ALA A 903 2.45 10.11 -30.27
C ALA A 903 2.42 9.59 -28.81
N GLN A 904 1.45 8.74 -28.47
CA GLN A 904 1.34 8.12 -27.15
C GLN A 904 2.54 7.21 -26.86
N ALA A 905 2.95 6.38 -27.82
CA ALA A 905 4.10 5.49 -27.69
C ALA A 905 5.40 6.27 -27.40
N ILE A 906 5.64 7.36 -28.14
CA ILE A 906 6.80 8.24 -27.94
C ILE A 906 6.80 8.82 -26.53
N ARG A 907 5.64 9.31 -26.04
CA ARG A 907 5.53 9.81 -24.65
C ARG A 907 5.79 8.72 -23.62
N ASP A 908 5.26 7.51 -23.81
CA ASP A 908 5.44 6.40 -22.89
C ASP A 908 6.90 5.93 -22.80
N PHE A 909 7.62 5.89 -23.94
CA PHE A 909 9.04 5.52 -23.97
C PHE A 909 9.95 6.59 -23.34
N ASN A 910 9.60 7.87 -23.47
CA ASN A 910 10.34 8.97 -22.85
C ASN A 910 10.10 9.06 -21.34
N ASN A 911 8.82 9.12 -20.95
CA ASN A 911 8.40 9.45 -19.59
C ASN A 911 8.41 8.22 -18.70
N GLY A 912 9.29 8.20 -17.69
CA GLY A 912 9.44 7.10 -16.74
C GLY A 912 10.18 5.87 -17.26
N GLU A 913 10.01 5.49 -18.54
CA GLU A 913 10.77 4.40 -19.17
C GLU A 913 12.19 4.83 -19.56
N GLN A 914 12.35 6.07 -20.01
CA GLN A 914 13.63 6.65 -20.43
C GLN A 914 14.41 5.76 -21.41
N LEU A 915 13.69 5.19 -22.38
CA LEU A 915 14.24 4.27 -23.38
C LEU A 915 14.71 5.02 -24.63
N PRO A 916 15.77 4.54 -25.32
CA PRO A 916 16.03 4.90 -26.70
C PRO A 916 14.88 4.46 -27.61
N LEU A 917 14.77 5.06 -28.80
CA LEU A 917 13.70 4.77 -29.75
C LEU A 917 14.24 4.36 -31.13
N MET A 918 13.68 3.31 -31.72
CA MET A 918 13.86 2.92 -33.12
C MET A 918 12.53 3.06 -33.86
N ILE A 919 12.51 3.88 -34.91
CA ILE A 919 11.36 4.05 -35.81
C ILE A 919 11.73 3.43 -37.16
N LEU A 920 11.13 2.29 -37.48
CA LEU A 920 11.20 1.67 -38.80
C LEU A 920 10.18 2.37 -39.72
N ALA A 921 10.58 3.52 -40.26
CA ALA A 921 9.70 4.45 -40.96
C ALA A 921 9.33 3.94 -42.36
N ASN A 922 8.04 3.68 -42.59
CA ASN A 922 7.51 3.20 -43.87
C ASN A 922 6.10 3.76 -44.13
N TRP A 923 5.92 5.07 -43.93
CA TRP A 923 4.66 5.77 -44.18
C TRP A 923 4.73 6.56 -45.49
N ARG A 924 3.80 6.28 -46.40
CA ARG A 924 3.59 7.06 -47.63
C ARG A 924 2.94 8.42 -47.40
N GLY A 925 2.36 8.64 -46.22
CA GLY A 925 1.77 9.92 -45.86
C GLY A 925 0.60 9.77 -44.87
N PHE A 926 -0.19 10.83 -44.78
CA PHE A 926 -1.41 10.88 -43.99
C PHE A 926 -2.64 10.60 -44.85
N SER A 927 -3.69 10.03 -44.26
CA SER A 927 -4.98 9.93 -44.92
C SER A 927 -5.60 11.32 -45.07
N GLY A 928 -5.60 11.85 -46.30
CA GLY A 928 -6.22 13.13 -46.64
C GLY A 928 -7.72 13.06 -46.96
N GLY A 929 -8.38 11.92 -46.67
CA GLY A 929 -9.82 11.76 -46.91
C GLY A 929 -10.66 12.68 -46.01
N GLN A 930 -11.81 13.14 -46.51
CA GLN A 930 -12.68 14.08 -45.80
C GLN A 930 -13.03 13.61 -44.38
N ARG A 931 -13.35 12.32 -44.21
CA ARG A 931 -13.67 11.73 -42.91
C ARG A 931 -12.50 11.83 -41.93
N ASP A 932 -11.29 11.49 -42.36
CA ASP A 932 -10.14 11.43 -41.48
C ASP A 932 -9.61 12.84 -41.15
N MET A 933 -9.76 13.78 -42.09
CA MET A 933 -9.55 15.21 -41.85
C MET A 933 -10.55 15.78 -40.85
N TYR A 934 -11.84 15.42 -40.98
CA TYR A 934 -12.88 15.79 -40.01
C TYR A 934 -12.60 15.20 -38.64
N ASN A 935 -12.12 13.95 -38.60
CA ASN A 935 -11.65 13.27 -37.39
C ASN A 935 -10.26 13.75 -36.93
N GLU A 936 -9.87 14.97 -37.31
CA GLU A 936 -8.79 15.73 -36.70
C GLU A 936 -7.39 15.10 -36.87
N VAL A 937 -7.14 14.36 -37.96
CA VAL A 937 -5.83 13.74 -38.25
C VAL A 937 -4.66 14.72 -38.10
N LEU A 938 -4.86 15.99 -38.45
CA LEU A 938 -3.83 17.03 -38.37
C LEU A 938 -3.43 17.34 -36.92
N LYS A 939 -4.37 17.30 -35.97
CA LYS A 939 -4.08 17.50 -34.53
C LYS A 939 -3.23 16.36 -33.97
N TYR A 940 -3.56 15.12 -34.35
CA TYR A 940 -2.80 13.96 -33.90
C TYR A 940 -1.43 13.87 -34.58
N GLY A 941 -1.31 14.34 -35.83
CA GLY A 941 -0.04 14.51 -36.50
C GLY A 941 0.88 15.51 -35.78
N SER A 942 0.36 16.64 -35.29
CA SER A 942 1.16 17.59 -34.51
C SER A 942 1.62 17.04 -33.16
N TYR A 943 0.83 16.17 -32.52
CA TYR A 943 1.24 15.55 -31.25
C TYR A 943 2.47 14.64 -31.37
N ILE A 944 2.75 14.10 -32.56
CA ILE A 944 4.00 13.36 -32.82
C ILE A 944 5.19 14.31 -32.69
N VAL A 945 5.11 15.49 -33.32
CA VAL A 945 6.15 16.53 -33.24
C VAL A 945 6.34 16.99 -31.81
N ASP A 946 5.24 17.30 -31.10
CA ASP A 946 5.30 17.71 -29.69
C ASP A 946 5.99 16.65 -28.82
N ALA A 947 5.71 15.36 -29.06
CA ALA A 947 6.32 14.27 -28.30
C ALA A 947 7.82 14.12 -28.60
N LEU A 948 8.25 14.30 -29.86
CA LEU A 948 9.66 14.20 -30.26
C LEU A 948 10.50 15.38 -29.74
N VAL A 949 9.92 16.58 -29.65
CA VAL A 949 10.59 17.77 -29.08
C VAL A 949 10.99 17.54 -27.62
N HIS A 950 10.13 16.89 -26.83
CA HIS A 950 10.37 16.63 -25.41
C HIS A 950 11.20 15.36 -25.13
N TYR A 951 11.61 14.63 -26.17
CA TYR A 951 12.30 13.36 -26.01
C TYR A 951 13.76 13.55 -25.55
N GLU A 952 14.18 12.80 -24.53
CA GLU A 952 15.47 13.02 -23.84
C GLU A 952 16.52 11.91 -24.07
N GLN A 953 16.19 10.87 -24.85
CA GLN A 953 17.07 9.75 -25.19
C GLN A 953 17.30 9.65 -26.71
N PRO A 954 18.34 8.93 -27.18
CA PRO A 954 18.60 8.80 -28.62
C PRO A 954 17.42 8.20 -29.39
N ILE A 955 17.07 8.83 -30.52
CA ILE A 955 16.04 8.37 -31.46
C ILE A 955 16.71 8.06 -32.79
N PHE A 956 16.47 6.86 -33.31
CA PHE A 956 16.87 6.45 -34.65
C PHE A 956 15.65 6.32 -35.54
N VAL A 957 15.61 7.12 -36.60
CA VAL A 957 14.64 6.98 -37.68
C VAL A 957 15.34 6.23 -38.81
N TYR A 958 14.88 5.02 -39.12
CA TYR A 958 15.45 4.19 -40.17
C TYR A 958 14.38 3.82 -41.20
N ILE A 959 14.60 4.20 -42.47
CA ILE A 959 13.75 3.76 -43.57
C ILE A 959 14.25 2.36 -44.02
N PRO A 960 13.49 1.27 -43.79
CA PRO A 960 13.94 -0.10 -44.11
C PRO A 960 13.98 -0.35 -45.64
N PRO A 961 14.50 -1.51 -46.10
CA PRO A 961 14.46 -1.89 -47.52
C PRO A 961 13.05 -1.83 -48.07
N PHE A 962 12.91 -1.24 -49.26
CA PHE A 962 11.61 -0.95 -49.90
C PHE A 962 10.65 -0.09 -49.06
N GLY A 963 11.13 0.45 -47.94
CA GLY A 963 10.40 1.40 -47.13
C GLY A 963 10.29 2.74 -47.83
N GLU A 964 9.17 3.41 -47.60
CA GLU A 964 8.83 4.68 -48.23
C GLU A 964 8.54 5.75 -47.19
N LEU A 965 9.12 6.92 -47.37
CA LEU A 965 8.81 8.10 -46.57
C LEU A 965 8.57 9.30 -47.49
N ARG A 966 7.34 9.80 -47.53
CA ARG A 966 6.94 10.89 -48.45
C ARG A 966 6.60 12.18 -47.70
N GLY A 967 6.23 13.23 -48.44
CA GLY A 967 6.14 14.61 -47.94
C GLY A 967 5.55 14.77 -46.55
N GLY A 968 4.26 14.48 -46.37
CA GLY A 968 3.60 14.67 -45.07
C GLY A 968 4.24 13.84 -43.95
N SER A 969 4.62 12.59 -44.25
CA SER A 969 5.15 11.69 -43.22
C SER A 969 6.59 12.02 -42.81
N TRP A 970 7.42 12.49 -43.75
CA TRP A 970 8.79 12.92 -43.47
C TRP A 970 8.82 14.08 -42.48
N VAL A 971 7.96 15.09 -42.69
CA VAL A 971 7.96 16.35 -41.92
C VAL A 971 7.82 16.12 -40.42
N VAL A 972 7.03 15.13 -39.99
CA VAL A 972 6.75 14.90 -38.56
C VAL A 972 7.78 14.02 -37.85
N VAL A 973 8.77 13.46 -38.57
CA VAL A 973 9.85 12.62 -38.00
C VAL A 973 11.25 13.07 -38.44
N ASP A 974 11.38 14.25 -39.02
CA ASP A 974 12.67 14.78 -39.46
C ASP A 974 13.59 15.06 -38.25
N PRO A 975 14.90 14.73 -38.33
CA PRO A 975 15.81 14.91 -37.21
C PRO A 975 15.98 16.38 -36.76
N THR A 976 15.61 17.36 -37.59
CA THR A 976 15.65 18.79 -37.22
C THR A 976 14.63 19.17 -36.15
N ILE A 977 13.63 18.32 -35.87
CA ILE A 977 12.68 18.53 -34.77
C ILE A 977 13.41 18.54 -33.42
N ASN A 978 14.31 17.57 -33.21
CA ASN A 978 15.15 17.48 -32.02
C ASN A 978 16.56 17.00 -32.42
N PRO A 979 17.41 17.89 -32.97
CA PRO A 979 18.70 17.52 -33.55
C PRO A 979 19.71 17.03 -32.51
N GLN A 980 19.41 17.21 -31.22
CA GLN A 980 20.27 16.73 -30.14
C GLN A 980 20.14 15.22 -29.95
N MET A 981 18.93 14.69 -30.13
CA MET A 981 18.60 13.29 -29.83
C MET A 981 18.30 12.46 -31.08
N MET A 982 17.79 13.07 -32.15
CA MET A 982 17.35 12.37 -33.36
C MET A 982 18.48 12.18 -34.38
N GLU A 983 18.55 10.98 -34.95
CA GLU A 983 19.38 10.65 -36.09
C GLU A 983 18.57 9.86 -37.13
N MET A 984 18.77 10.19 -38.40
CA MET A 984 18.04 9.58 -39.50
C MET A 984 18.96 8.84 -40.47
N TYR A 985 18.53 7.63 -40.85
CA TYR A 985 19.21 6.69 -41.72
C TYR A 985 18.20 6.13 -42.73
N ALA A 986 18.70 5.70 -43.89
CA ALA A 986 17.86 5.08 -44.91
C ALA A 986 18.57 3.87 -45.52
N ASP A 987 17.83 2.82 -45.85
CA ASP A 987 18.39 1.69 -46.59
C ASP A 987 18.71 2.09 -48.04
N GLN A 988 19.71 1.43 -48.65
CA GLN A 988 20.07 1.67 -50.06
C GLN A 988 18.90 1.47 -51.04
N ASP A 989 17.99 0.53 -50.73
CA ASP A 989 16.83 0.20 -51.54
C ASP A 989 15.55 0.94 -51.14
N SER A 990 15.62 1.83 -50.15
CA SER A 990 14.48 2.66 -49.73
C SER A 990 14.15 3.80 -50.69
N ARG A 991 12.99 4.44 -50.51
CA ARG A 991 12.55 5.62 -51.28
C ARG A 991 12.09 6.75 -50.38
N GLY A 992 12.40 7.98 -50.78
CA GLY A 992 11.91 9.16 -50.08
C GLY A 992 11.97 10.41 -50.94
N GLY A 993 10.85 11.12 -50.96
CA GLY A 993 10.57 12.21 -51.87
C GLY A 993 9.37 13.02 -51.42
N VAL A 994 9.07 14.14 -52.08
CA VAL A 994 7.94 14.99 -51.68
C VAL A 994 6.60 14.32 -52.02
N LEU A 995 6.52 13.69 -53.19
CA LEU A 995 5.36 12.97 -53.71
C LEU A 995 5.83 11.64 -54.31
N GLU A 996 4.91 10.72 -54.54
CA GLU A 996 5.20 9.50 -55.30
C GLU A 996 5.58 9.83 -56.75
N PRO A 997 6.41 8.98 -57.41
CA PRO A 997 6.81 9.17 -58.80
C PRO A 997 5.62 9.42 -59.74
N GLU A 998 4.52 8.69 -59.56
CA GLU A 998 3.26 8.84 -60.30
C GLU A 998 2.68 10.25 -60.17
N GLY A 999 2.66 10.81 -58.96
CA GLY A 999 2.19 12.16 -58.68
C GLY A 999 3.10 13.23 -59.29
N ILE A 1000 4.43 13.04 -59.22
CA ILE A 1000 5.40 13.99 -59.79
C ILE A 1000 5.27 14.02 -61.32
N VAL A 1001 5.17 12.86 -61.97
CA VAL A 1001 5.05 12.75 -63.43
C VAL A 1001 3.78 13.46 -63.92
N GLY A 1002 2.65 13.30 -63.23
CA GLY A 1002 1.40 14.00 -63.57
C GLY A 1002 1.51 15.53 -63.52
N ILE A 1003 2.42 16.08 -62.71
CA ILE A 1003 2.58 17.53 -62.54
C ILE A 1003 3.71 18.08 -63.43
N LYS A 1004 4.89 17.47 -63.38
CA LYS A 1004 6.14 18.01 -63.97
C LYS A 1004 6.57 17.32 -65.27
N PHE A 1005 6.12 16.10 -65.53
CA PHE A 1005 6.47 15.33 -66.72
C PHE A 1005 5.20 14.94 -67.50
N ARG A 1006 4.34 15.94 -67.76
CA ARG A 1006 3.07 15.81 -68.48
C ARG A 1006 3.29 15.34 -69.92
N LYS A 1007 2.19 14.96 -70.59
CA LYS A 1007 2.18 14.45 -71.97
C LYS A 1007 3.04 15.29 -72.92
N GLU A 1008 2.97 16.62 -72.87
CA GLU A 1008 3.78 17.50 -73.73
C GLU A 1008 5.29 17.23 -73.62
N ARG A 1009 5.82 17.13 -72.39
CA ARG A 1009 7.25 16.82 -72.16
C ARG A 1009 7.59 15.38 -72.51
N GLN A 1010 6.65 14.46 -72.36
CA GLN A 1010 6.81 13.08 -72.85
C GLN A 1010 6.94 13.07 -74.37
N LEU A 1011 6.12 13.84 -75.09
CA LEU A 1011 6.17 13.97 -76.55
C LEU A 1011 7.44 14.69 -77.03
N GLU A 1012 7.94 15.69 -76.30
CA GLU A 1012 9.24 16.31 -76.58
C GLU A 1012 10.39 15.31 -76.41
N THR A 1013 10.34 14.51 -75.34
CA THR A 1013 11.32 13.46 -75.08
C THR A 1013 11.24 12.37 -76.14
N MET A 1014 10.03 12.02 -76.58
CA MET A 1014 9.77 11.08 -77.67
C MET A 1014 10.31 11.60 -79.00
N ALA A 1015 10.11 12.88 -79.31
CA ALA A 1015 10.66 13.50 -80.52
C ALA A 1015 12.19 13.54 -80.53
N ARG A 1016 12.83 13.52 -79.35
CA ARG A 1016 14.29 13.49 -79.20
C ARG A 1016 14.88 12.09 -79.27
N LEU A 1017 14.22 11.09 -78.68
CA LEU A 1017 14.75 9.73 -78.50
C LEU A 1017 14.22 8.71 -79.52
N ASP A 1018 12.98 8.83 -80.01
CA ASP A 1018 12.43 7.98 -81.06
C ASP A 1018 12.71 8.59 -82.43
N ALA A 1019 13.56 7.93 -83.22
CA ALA A 1019 13.97 8.41 -84.54
C ALA A 1019 12.77 8.60 -85.49
N THR A 1020 11.82 7.65 -85.49
CA THR A 1020 10.65 7.68 -86.38
C THR A 1020 9.70 8.82 -86.05
N TYR A 1021 9.36 9.00 -84.78
CA TYR A 1021 8.51 10.11 -84.33
C TYR A 1021 9.21 11.47 -84.51
N GLY A 1022 10.52 11.55 -84.24
CA GLY A 1022 11.34 12.73 -84.52
C GLY A 1022 11.38 13.10 -86.02
N ASP A 1023 11.48 12.11 -86.90
CA ASP A 1023 11.43 12.30 -88.36
C ASP A 1023 10.06 12.80 -88.82
N LEU A 1024 8.98 12.17 -88.35
CA LEU A 1024 7.62 12.60 -88.66
C LEU A 1024 7.33 14.01 -88.16
N LYS A 1025 7.81 14.37 -86.96
CA LYS A 1025 7.71 15.73 -86.42
C LYS A 1025 8.50 16.75 -87.23
N ARG A 1026 9.69 16.40 -87.71
CA ARG A 1026 10.49 17.25 -88.61
C ARG A 1026 9.82 17.44 -89.98
N ARG A 1027 9.27 16.37 -90.56
CA ARG A 1027 8.49 16.43 -91.82
C ARG A 1027 7.22 17.26 -91.65
N SER A 1028 6.53 17.12 -90.52
CA SER A 1028 5.35 17.94 -90.18
C SER A 1028 5.65 19.44 -90.09
N LEU A 1029 6.93 19.84 -89.92
CA LEU A 1029 7.36 21.24 -89.83
C LEU A 1029 7.89 21.79 -91.17
N GLN A 1030 7.99 20.98 -92.23
CA GLN A 1030 8.44 21.43 -93.55
C GLN A 1030 7.33 22.25 -94.26
N GLN A 1031 7.71 23.36 -94.89
CA GLN A 1031 6.77 24.18 -95.67
C GLN A 1031 6.69 23.66 -97.12
N GLY A 1032 5.47 23.44 -97.65
CA GLY A 1032 5.22 22.98 -99.03
C GLY A 1032 4.46 21.65 -99.19
N LEU A 1033 3.93 21.07 -98.11
CA LEU A 1033 3.15 19.81 -98.13
C LEU A 1033 1.70 20.01 -98.56
N SER A 1034 1.13 19.04 -99.27
CA SER A 1034 -0.31 19.00 -99.58
C SER A 1034 -1.15 18.72 -98.33
N ALA A 1035 -2.44 19.10 -98.34
CA ALA A 1035 -3.34 18.88 -97.20
C ALA A 1035 -3.53 17.39 -96.86
N GLU A 1036 -3.46 16.50 -97.86
CA GLU A 1036 -3.53 15.05 -97.68
C GLU A 1036 -2.27 14.47 -97.01
N GLU A 1037 -1.08 14.94 -97.40
CA GLU A 1037 0.20 14.52 -96.80
C GLU A 1037 0.35 15.00 -95.35
N GLN A 1038 -0.11 16.21 -95.04
CA GLN A 1038 -0.13 16.71 -93.65
C GLN A 1038 -1.04 15.86 -92.76
N GLN A 1039 -2.20 15.43 -93.28
CA GLN A 1039 -3.11 14.58 -92.54
C GLN A 1039 -2.55 13.16 -92.34
N ASP A 1040 -1.88 12.59 -93.35
CA ASP A 1040 -1.21 11.29 -93.25
C ASP A 1040 -0.06 11.30 -92.22
N ILE A 1041 0.77 12.35 -92.23
CA ILE A 1041 1.84 12.52 -91.23
C ILE A 1041 1.25 12.63 -89.82
N LYS A 1042 0.18 13.41 -89.64
CA LYS A 1042 -0.48 13.57 -88.34
C LYS A 1042 -1.10 12.25 -87.84
N ASN A 1043 -1.70 11.46 -88.73
CA ASN A 1043 -2.25 10.15 -88.40
C ASN A 1043 -1.14 9.17 -87.96
N LYS A 1044 -0.04 9.09 -88.73
CA LYS A 1044 1.13 8.26 -88.41
C LYS A 1044 1.81 8.69 -87.11
N MET A 1045 1.88 9.99 -86.84
CA MET A 1045 2.36 10.52 -85.56
C MET A 1045 1.46 10.06 -84.41
N THR A 1046 0.15 10.22 -84.54
CA THR A 1046 -0.81 9.85 -83.48
C THR A 1046 -0.78 8.34 -83.20
N GLU A 1047 -0.66 7.51 -84.24
CA GLU A 1047 -0.50 6.06 -84.10
C GLU A 1047 0.79 5.71 -83.35
N ARG A 1048 1.91 6.33 -83.73
CA ARG A 1048 3.21 6.13 -83.07
C ARG A 1048 3.21 6.63 -81.62
N GLU A 1049 2.55 7.75 -81.34
CA GLU A 1049 2.35 8.26 -79.97
C GLU A 1049 1.63 7.22 -79.11
N ASN A 1050 0.48 6.73 -79.57
CA ASN A 1050 -0.34 5.79 -78.80
C ASN A 1050 0.40 4.48 -78.50
N LEU A 1051 1.26 4.02 -79.43
CA LEU A 1051 2.10 2.84 -79.22
C LEU A 1051 3.20 3.08 -78.18
N LEU A 1052 3.83 4.26 -78.20
CA LEU A 1052 5.01 4.55 -77.36
C LEU A 1052 4.66 5.14 -75.99
N LEU A 1053 3.51 5.80 -75.85
CA LEU A 1053 3.13 6.50 -74.62
C LEU A 1053 3.21 5.61 -73.36
N PRO A 1054 2.80 4.33 -73.36
CA PRO A 1054 2.93 3.47 -72.18
C PRO A 1054 4.37 3.29 -71.70
N VAL A 1055 5.32 3.11 -72.62
CA VAL A 1055 6.75 2.95 -72.29
C VAL A 1055 7.35 4.29 -71.86
N TYR A 1056 7.00 5.39 -72.53
CA TYR A 1056 7.48 6.72 -72.14
C TYR A 1056 6.93 7.17 -70.78
N LEU A 1057 5.73 6.71 -70.40
CA LEU A 1057 5.21 6.88 -69.06
C LEU A 1057 6.07 6.11 -68.04
N GLN A 1058 6.43 4.85 -68.30
CA GLN A 1058 7.35 4.09 -67.44
C GLN A 1058 8.74 4.74 -67.35
N ILE A 1059 9.27 5.26 -68.45
CA ILE A 1059 10.53 6.02 -68.45
C ILE A 1059 10.40 7.26 -67.56
N ALA A 1060 9.30 7.99 -67.66
CA ALA A 1060 9.06 9.17 -66.83
C ALA A 1060 8.95 8.81 -65.34
N LEU A 1061 8.26 7.71 -65.00
CA LEU A 1061 8.15 7.18 -63.64
C LEU A 1061 9.51 6.78 -63.08
N GLN A 1062 10.30 6.02 -63.84
CA GLN A 1062 11.64 5.62 -63.45
C GLN A 1062 12.57 6.83 -63.29
N TYR A 1063 12.47 7.82 -64.18
CA TYR A 1063 13.21 9.07 -64.08
C TYR A 1063 12.83 9.85 -62.82
N ALA A 1064 11.54 9.92 -62.47
CA ALA A 1064 11.10 10.53 -61.22
C ALA A 1064 11.62 9.74 -60.00
N ASP A 1065 11.50 8.41 -59.98
CA ASP A 1065 11.97 7.53 -58.90
C ASP A 1065 13.49 7.63 -58.66
N MET A 1066 14.30 7.90 -59.69
CA MET A 1066 15.74 8.18 -59.51
C MET A 1066 16.02 9.39 -58.61
N HIS A 1067 15.08 10.34 -58.50
CA HIS A 1067 15.16 11.46 -57.56
C HIS A 1067 14.77 11.08 -56.14
N ASP A 1068 14.21 9.90 -55.90
CA ASP A 1068 13.73 9.48 -54.58
C ASP A 1068 14.66 8.43 -53.94
N ARG A 1069 15.84 8.19 -54.53
CA ARG A 1069 16.84 7.22 -54.05
C ARG A 1069 17.64 7.74 -52.85
N ALA A 1070 18.06 6.82 -51.98
CA ALA A 1070 18.87 7.13 -50.79
C ALA A 1070 20.17 7.90 -51.09
N GLY A 1071 20.78 7.68 -52.26
CA GLY A 1071 21.95 8.45 -52.71
C GLY A 1071 21.70 9.96 -52.79
N ARG A 1072 20.50 10.39 -53.22
CA ARG A 1072 20.13 11.81 -53.24
C ARG A 1072 19.92 12.34 -51.82
N MET A 1073 19.28 11.56 -50.94
CA MET A 1073 19.08 11.95 -49.53
C MET A 1073 20.41 12.24 -48.85
N LYS A 1074 21.40 11.35 -49.03
CA LYS A 1074 22.77 11.57 -48.52
C LYS A 1074 23.42 12.80 -49.16
N ALA A 1075 23.30 12.97 -50.48
CA ALA A 1075 23.87 14.12 -51.19
C ALA A 1075 23.24 15.47 -50.81
N LYS A 1076 22.05 15.45 -50.20
CA LYS A 1076 21.36 16.62 -49.65
C LYS A 1076 21.44 16.71 -48.13
N GLU A 1077 22.22 15.84 -47.50
CA GLU A 1077 22.47 15.81 -46.05
C GLU A 1077 21.19 15.68 -45.21
N THR A 1078 20.13 15.09 -45.76
CA THR A 1078 18.88 14.85 -45.02
C THR A 1078 18.93 13.58 -44.17
N ILE A 1079 19.91 12.70 -44.43
CA ILE A 1079 20.22 11.50 -43.65
C ILE A 1079 21.72 11.44 -43.38
N ARG A 1080 22.13 10.77 -42.30
CA ARG A 1080 23.56 10.58 -41.97
C ARG A 1080 24.26 9.64 -42.94
N ALA A 1081 23.66 8.47 -43.19
CA ALA A 1081 24.25 7.45 -44.04
C ALA A 1081 23.18 6.55 -44.69
N PRO A 1082 23.41 6.12 -45.94
CA PRO A 1082 22.71 4.98 -46.52
C PRO A 1082 23.29 3.69 -45.91
N LEU A 1083 22.44 2.82 -45.40
CA LEU A 1083 22.82 1.55 -44.78
C LEU A 1083 22.41 0.37 -45.65
N GLN A 1084 23.04 -0.78 -45.43
CA GLN A 1084 22.62 -2.05 -46.00
C GLN A 1084 21.94 -2.86 -44.91
N TRP A 1085 20.70 -3.28 -45.13
CA TRP A 1085 19.90 -4.00 -44.13
C TRP A 1085 20.61 -5.18 -43.47
N ALA A 1086 21.30 -6.03 -44.23
CA ALA A 1086 22.02 -7.19 -43.69
C ALA A 1086 23.00 -6.80 -42.55
N GLN A 1087 23.57 -5.59 -42.60
CA GLN A 1087 24.54 -5.06 -41.63
C GLN A 1087 23.94 -4.07 -40.62
N ALA A 1088 22.64 -3.77 -40.72
CA ALA A 1088 22.00 -2.73 -39.91
C ALA A 1088 22.09 -3.05 -38.40
N ARG A 1089 21.97 -4.32 -38.01
CA ARG A 1089 22.12 -4.76 -36.60
C ARG A 1089 23.48 -4.39 -36.02
N ARG A 1090 24.57 -4.74 -36.72
CA ARG A 1090 25.95 -4.44 -36.33
C ARG A 1090 26.18 -2.94 -36.17
N TYR A 1091 25.67 -2.16 -37.12
CA TYR A 1091 25.79 -0.70 -37.11
C TYR A 1091 25.04 -0.08 -35.92
N PHE A 1092 23.75 -0.38 -35.78
CA PHE A 1092 22.92 0.23 -34.74
C PHE A 1092 23.32 -0.19 -33.33
N TYR A 1093 23.85 -1.41 -33.14
CA TYR A 1093 24.35 -1.83 -31.83
C TYR A 1093 25.45 -0.90 -31.30
N TRP A 1094 26.50 -0.68 -32.10
CA TRP A 1094 27.61 0.19 -31.70
C TRP A 1094 27.20 1.66 -31.66
N ARG A 1095 26.39 2.11 -32.62
CA ARG A 1095 25.90 3.50 -32.64
C ARG A 1095 25.05 3.81 -31.41
N LEU A 1096 24.13 2.92 -31.04
CA LEU A 1096 23.28 3.08 -29.87
C LEU A 1096 24.11 3.09 -28.58
N ARG A 1097 25.02 2.12 -28.42
CA ARG A 1097 25.88 2.00 -27.24
C ARG A 1097 26.77 3.23 -27.06
N ARG A 1098 27.37 3.72 -28.15
CA ARG A 1098 28.11 4.97 -28.17
C ARG A 1098 27.25 6.14 -27.73
N ARG A 1099 26.07 6.33 -28.34
CA ARG A 1099 25.19 7.48 -28.04
C ARG A 1099 24.72 7.46 -26.59
N LEU A 1100 24.38 6.29 -26.05
CA LEU A 1100 24.04 6.15 -24.63
C LEU A 1100 25.19 6.57 -23.70
N ASN A 1101 26.42 6.13 -24.00
CA ASN A 1101 27.61 6.51 -23.22
C ASN A 1101 27.91 8.01 -23.34
N GLU A 1102 27.82 8.57 -24.55
CA GLU A 1102 27.95 10.02 -24.80
C GLU A 1102 26.92 10.81 -23.99
N GLU A 1103 25.63 10.45 -24.07
CA GLU A 1103 24.57 11.14 -23.32
C GLU A 1103 24.79 11.05 -21.81
N TYR A 1104 25.20 9.89 -21.29
CA TYR A 1104 25.49 9.73 -19.87
C TYR A 1104 26.60 10.68 -19.41
N VAL A 1105 27.70 10.76 -20.16
CA VAL A 1105 28.81 11.67 -19.85
C VAL A 1105 28.40 13.14 -20.00
N ILE A 1106 27.68 13.50 -21.06
CA ILE A 1106 27.22 14.87 -21.30
C ILE A 1106 26.26 15.33 -20.19
N LYS A 1107 25.33 14.48 -19.74
CA LYS A 1107 24.43 14.80 -18.62
C LYS A 1107 25.23 15.03 -17.33
N ARG A 1108 26.29 14.25 -17.07
CA ARG A 1108 27.19 14.48 -15.94
C ARG A 1108 27.99 15.79 -16.06
N ILE A 1109 28.50 16.13 -17.25
CA ILE A 1109 29.18 17.42 -17.49
C ILE A 1109 28.20 18.59 -17.29
N SER A 1110 26.97 18.46 -17.79
CA SER A 1110 25.91 19.48 -17.62
C SER A 1110 25.58 19.74 -16.16
N THR A 1111 25.62 18.70 -15.32
CA THR A 1111 25.39 18.82 -13.88
C THR A 1111 26.61 19.41 -13.14
N ALA A 1112 27.80 19.29 -13.71
CA ALA A 1112 29.04 19.77 -13.12
C ALA A 1112 29.36 21.23 -13.48
N GLN A 1113 28.87 21.75 -14.60
CA GLN A 1113 29.11 23.11 -15.06
C GLN A 1113 27.93 24.07 -14.75
N PRO A 1114 28.19 25.38 -14.58
CA PRO A 1114 27.12 26.36 -14.50
C PRO A 1114 26.31 26.37 -15.80
N LYS A 1115 24.98 26.52 -15.69
CA LYS A 1115 24.06 26.48 -16.84
C LYS A 1115 24.43 27.47 -17.95
N GLU A 1116 25.03 28.61 -17.59
CA GLU A 1116 25.44 29.66 -18.52
C GLU A 1116 26.63 29.26 -19.42
N LEU A 1117 27.50 28.38 -18.94
CA LEU A 1117 28.70 27.94 -19.66
C LEU A 1117 28.48 26.63 -20.45
N PHE A 1118 27.39 25.92 -20.18
CA PHE A 1118 27.10 24.64 -20.81
C PHE A 1118 26.67 24.81 -22.26
N SER A 1119 27.42 24.20 -23.17
CA SER A 1119 27.02 23.98 -24.56
C SER A 1119 27.35 22.56 -24.97
N ARG A 1120 26.34 21.81 -25.44
CA ARG A 1120 26.49 20.42 -25.87
C ARG A 1120 27.59 20.23 -26.91
N ALA A 1121 27.70 21.14 -27.88
CA ALA A 1121 28.73 21.09 -28.91
C ALA A 1121 30.14 21.26 -28.32
N ASN A 1122 30.28 22.13 -27.31
CA ASN A 1122 31.55 22.30 -26.60
C ASN A 1122 31.86 21.08 -25.74
N SER A 1123 30.89 20.53 -25.02
CA SER A 1123 31.06 19.30 -24.24
C SER A 1123 31.53 18.12 -25.09
N LEU A 1124 30.96 17.96 -26.29
CA LEU A 1124 31.42 16.93 -27.24
C LEU A 1124 32.86 17.17 -27.70
N LYS A 1125 33.25 18.41 -28.03
CA LYS A 1125 34.65 18.75 -28.38
C LYS A 1125 35.62 18.50 -27.21
N THR A 1126 35.20 18.80 -25.99
CA THR A 1126 35.98 18.54 -24.78
C THR A 1126 36.21 17.04 -24.60
N VAL A 1127 35.16 16.24 -24.77
CA VAL A 1127 35.27 14.77 -24.65
C VAL A 1127 36.07 14.18 -25.81
N GLU A 1128 35.93 14.69 -27.02
CA GLU A 1128 36.77 14.34 -28.17
C GLU A 1128 38.25 14.61 -27.86
N ALA A 1129 38.57 15.79 -27.32
CA ALA A 1129 39.92 16.15 -26.89
C ALA A 1129 40.44 15.25 -25.76
N TRP A 1130 39.58 14.80 -24.85
CA TRP A 1130 39.97 13.84 -23.81
C TRP A 1130 40.25 12.44 -24.34
N SER A 1131 39.57 12.04 -25.41
CA SER A 1131 39.74 10.70 -25.99
C SER A 1131 41.04 10.55 -26.75
N GLY A 1132 41.51 11.62 -27.42
CA GLY A 1132 42.68 11.57 -28.29
C GLY A 1132 42.53 10.64 -29.49
N LEU A 1133 41.31 10.19 -29.81
CA LEU A 1133 41.05 9.24 -30.90
C LEU A 1133 41.04 9.97 -32.26
N PRO A 1134 41.79 9.49 -33.27
CA PRO A 1134 41.88 10.17 -34.58
C PRO A 1134 40.58 10.13 -35.40
N ARG A 1135 39.69 9.15 -35.15
CA ARG A 1135 38.41 8.95 -35.87
C ARG A 1135 37.21 8.99 -34.94
N PHE A 1136 37.19 9.95 -34.02
CA PHE A 1136 36.10 10.07 -33.03
C PHE A 1136 34.71 10.20 -33.68
N SER A 1137 34.58 10.89 -34.81
CA SER A 1137 33.28 11.13 -35.45
C SER A 1137 32.64 9.91 -36.14
N SER A 1138 33.45 8.92 -36.56
CA SER A 1138 32.99 7.82 -37.43
C SER A 1138 33.15 6.42 -36.83
N ASP A 1139 34.12 6.21 -35.93
CA ASP A 1139 34.44 4.88 -35.39
C ASP A 1139 33.63 4.60 -34.10
N ASP A 1140 32.39 4.13 -34.28
CA ASP A 1140 31.46 3.98 -33.15
C ASP A 1140 31.92 2.95 -32.12
N MET A 1141 32.58 1.87 -32.57
CA MET A 1141 33.08 0.81 -31.68
C MET A 1141 34.23 1.29 -30.80
N ALA A 1142 35.25 1.91 -31.40
CA ALA A 1142 36.41 2.40 -30.65
C ALA A 1142 36.02 3.45 -29.60
N VAL A 1143 35.09 4.35 -29.96
CA VAL A 1143 34.60 5.38 -29.04
C VAL A 1143 33.78 4.78 -27.90
N ALA A 1144 32.88 3.83 -28.18
CA ALA A 1144 32.09 3.17 -27.15
C ALA A 1144 32.97 2.42 -26.13
N MET A 1145 33.96 1.67 -26.61
CA MET A 1145 34.91 0.96 -25.75
C MET A 1145 35.75 1.92 -24.90
N TRP A 1146 36.22 3.02 -25.50
CA TRP A 1146 37.01 4.03 -24.78
C TRP A 1146 36.27 4.61 -23.57
N TYR A 1147 34.98 4.91 -23.71
CA TYR A 1147 34.15 5.40 -22.59
C TYR A 1147 34.08 4.42 -21.42
N GLU A 1148 34.02 3.13 -21.71
CA GLU A 1148 33.85 2.07 -20.71
C GLU A 1148 35.18 1.79 -19.97
N GLU A 1149 36.28 1.69 -20.72
CA GLU A 1149 37.62 1.49 -20.15
C GLU A 1149 38.08 2.69 -19.32
N ASN A 1150 37.75 3.91 -19.73
CA ASN A 1150 38.20 5.14 -19.10
C ASN A 1150 37.18 5.78 -18.14
N ARG A 1151 36.18 5.01 -17.69
CA ARG A 1151 35.08 5.52 -16.83
C ARG A 1151 35.58 6.26 -15.59
N LYS A 1152 36.63 5.77 -14.94
CA LYS A 1152 37.23 6.40 -13.74
C LYS A 1152 37.87 7.75 -14.09
N THR A 1153 38.75 7.77 -15.08
CA THR A 1153 39.42 8.98 -15.58
C THR A 1153 38.43 10.07 -16.00
N ILE A 1154 37.34 9.70 -16.67
CA ILE A 1154 36.27 10.63 -17.06
C ILE A 1154 35.57 11.19 -15.83
N SER A 1155 35.28 10.35 -14.82
CA SER A 1155 34.69 10.80 -13.56
C SER A 1155 35.57 11.81 -12.85
N ASP A 1156 36.87 11.53 -12.74
CA ASP A 1156 37.85 12.40 -12.08
C ASP A 1156 37.95 13.77 -12.79
N LYS A 1157 37.94 13.79 -14.13
CA LYS A 1157 37.91 15.03 -14.92
C LYS A 1157 36.62 15.84 -14.74
N ILE A 1158 35.47 15.17 -14.61
CA ILE A 1158 34.18 15.83 -14.36
C ILE A 1158 34.16 16.41 -12.94
N GLU A 1159 34.72 15.71 -11.95
CA GLU A 1159 34.85 16.22 -10.58
C GLU A 1159 35.78 17.44 -10.51
N ALA A 1160 36.89 17.43 -11.25
CA ALA A 1160 37.76 18.61 -11.40
C ALA A 1160 36.98 19.80 -11.98
N MET A 1161 36.22 19.58 -13.07
CA MET A 1161 35.37 20.64 -13.65
C MET A 1161 34.29 21.14 -12.69
N LYS A 1162 33.76 20.27 -11.82
CA LYS A 1162 32.80 20.69 -10.79
C LYS A 1162 33.46 21.60 -9.75
N SER A 1163 34.71 21.33 -9.37
CA SER A 1163 35.47 22.18 -8.46
C SER A 1163 35.71 23.57 -9.07
N ASP A 1164 36.12 23.60 -10.35
CA ASP A 1164 36.32 24.85 -11.10
C ASP A 1164 35.01 25.65 -11.26
N ALA A 1165 33.89 24.95 -11.48
CA ALA A 1165 32.57 25.55 -11.56
C ALA A 1165 32.14 26.22 -10.25
N ILE A 1166 32.35 25.55 -9.10
CA ILE A 1166 32.06 26.14 -7.79
C ILE A 1166 32.90 27.40 -7.55
N ALA A 1167 34.19 27.36 -7.91
CA ALA A 1167 35.06 28.53 -7.81
C ALA A 1167 34.54 29.70 -8.68
N TYR A 1168 34.08 29.40 -9.90
CA TYR A 1168 33.45 30.39 -10.79
C TYR A 1168 32.17 30.97 -10.17
N ASP A 1169 31.29 30.14 -9.61
CA ASP A 1169 30.02 30.57 -9.01
C ASP A 1169 30.26 31.46 -7.78
N VAL A 1170 31.23 31.11 -6.92
CA VAL A 1170 31.63 31.96 -5.78
C VAL A 1170 32.15 33.31 -6.28
N ALA A 1171 33.00 33.32 -7.31
CA ALA A 1171 33.50 34.56 -7.91
C ALA A 1171 32.37 35.38 -8.57
N ALA A 1172 31.39 34.73 -9.21
CA ALA A 1172 30.23 35.38 -9.81
C ALA A 1172 29.32 36.01 -8.75
N LEU A 1173 29.03 35.31 -7.65
CA LEU A 1173 28.25 35.80 -6.52
C LEU A 1173 28.94 36.98 -5.81
N MET A 1174 30.28 36.92 -5.64
CA MET A 1174 31.05 38.04 -5.10
C MET A 1174 31.06 39.26 -6.02
N ARG A 1175 31.06 39.06 -7.35
CA ARG A 1175 30.95 40.15 -8.34
C ARG A 1175 29.56 40.78 -8.36
N SER A 1176 28.49 39.99 -8.19
CA SER A 1176 27.11 40.49 -8.23
C SER A 1176 26.73 41.28 -6.97
N ASN A 1177 27.14 40.83 -5.78
CA ASN A 1177 26.93 41.55 -4.53
C ASN A 1177 28.17 41.49 -3.63
N LYS A 1178 29.05 42.47 -3.80
CA LYS A 1178 30.34 42.56 -3.11
C LYS A 1178 30.20 42.60 -1.58
N GLN A 1179 29.25 43.36 -1.04
CA GLN A 1179 29.05 43.45 0.41
C GLN A 1179 28.47 42.17 1.00
N GLY A 1180 27.47 41.57 0.34
CA GLY A 1180 26.88 40.31 0.77
C GLY A 1180 27.86 39.13 0.70
N GLY A 1181 28.61 39.03 -0.40
CA GLY A 1181 29.63 38.01 -0.61
C GLY A 1181 30.76 38.08 0.42
N LEU A 1182 31.31 39.28 0.68
CA LEU A 1182 32.35 39.47 1.69
C LEU A 1182 31.84 39.18 3.12
N LYS A 1183 30.59 39.53 3.43
CA LYS A 1183 29.97 39.17 4.72
C LYS A 1183 29.81 37.66 4.88
N GLY A 1184 29.42 36.96 3.81
CA GLY A 1184 29.35 35.49 3.78
C GLY A 1184 30.72 34.84 3.97
N VAL A 1185 31.74 35.30 3.26
CA VAL A 1185 33.13 34.83 3.44
C VAL A 1185 33.62 35.07 4.87
N ALA A 1186 33.33 36.22 5.47
CA ALA A 1186 33.67 36.52 6.86
C ALA A 1186 32.97 35.57 7.86
N GLN A 1187 31.70 35.20 7.61
CA GLN A 1187 30.98 34.24 8.43
C GLN A 1187 31.58 32.83 8.33
N VAL A 1188 31.96 32.39 7.13
CA VAL A 1188 32.63 31.10 6.91
C VAL A 1188 34.01 31.07 7.61
N LEU A 1189 34.83 32.12 7.43
CA LEU A 1189 36.12 32.27 8.12
C LEU A 1189 36.00 32.36 9.65
N GLY A 1190 34.81 32.68 10.17
CA GLY A 1190 34.49 32.67 11.60
C GLY A 1190 34.15 31.29 12.16
N MET A 1191 33.73 30.33 11.31
CA MET A 1191 33.38 28.97 11.70
C MET A 1191 34.56 27.98 11.60
N LEU A 1192 35.63 28.34 10.89
CA LEU A 1192 36.79 27.47 10.67
C LEU A 1192 37.73 27.41 11.91
N PRO A 1193 38.34 26.25 12.19
CA PRO A 1193 39.42 26.13 13.17
C PRO A 1193 40.61 27.04 12.85
N VAL A 1194 41.38 27.42 13.88
CA VAL A 1194 42.52 28.36 13.75
C VAL A 1194 43.56 27.88 12.74
N ALA A 1195 43.84 26.58 12.68
CA ALA A 1195 44.80 25.99 11.74
C ALA A 1195 44.40 26.16 10.27
N GLU A 1196 43.13 25.90 9.93
CA GLU A 1196 42.60 26.07 8.57
C GLU A 1196 42.49 27.56 8.20
N LYS A 1197 42.21 28.42 9.18
CA LYS A 1197 42.18 29.87 8.99
C LYS A 1197 43.55 30.42 8.62
N GLU A 1198 44.63 29.92 9.22
CA GLU A 1198 45.99 30.27 8.84
C GLU A 1198 46.37 29.78 7.43
N GLU A 1199 45.92 28.59 7.03
CA GLU A 1199 46.12 28.09 5.67
C GLU A 1199 45.38 28.93 4.63
N VAL A 1200 44.12 29.30 4.90
CA VAL A 1200 43.35 30.18 4.01
C VAL A 1200 43.98 31.57 3.92
N LEU A 1201 44.48 32.12 5.03
CA LEU A 1201 45.22 33.38 5.03
C LEU A 1201 46.52 33.30 4.21
N LYS A 1202 47.27 32.19 4.29
CA LYS A 1202 48.44 31.94 3.42
C LYS A 1202 48.06 31.86 1.95
N TRP A 1203 46.89 31.29 1.65
CA TRP A 1203 46.39 31.17 0.27
C TRP A 1203 45.95 32.53 -0.28
N LEU A 1204 45.25 33.33 0.52
CA LEU A 1204 44.86 34.70 0.19
C LEU A 1204 46.04 35.67 0.07
N GLN A 1205 47.14 35.44 0.79
CA GLN A 1205 48.38 36.21 0.64
C GLN A 1205 49.16 35.87 -0.65
N LYS A 1206 48.91 34.69 -1.24
CA LYS A 1206 49.52 34.27 -2.51
C LYS A 1206 48.74 34.74 -3.74
N ALA A 1207 47.45 35.03 -3.57
CA ALA A 1207 46.57 35.62 -4.59
C ALA A 1207 46.76 37.14 -4.64
#